data_AF-A0A7H0H0Z9-F1
#
_entry.id   AF-A0A7H0H0Z9-F1
#
_cell.length_a   1.000
_cell.length_b   1.000
_cell.length_c   1.000
_cell.angle_alpha   90.00
_cell.angle_beta   90.00
_cell.angle_gamma   90.00
#
_symmetry.space_group_name_H-M   'P 1'
#
loop_
_entity.id
_entity.type
_entity.pdbx_description
1 polymer ?
#
loop_
_entity_poly.entity_id
_entity_poly.type
_entity_poly.pdbx_seq_one_letter_code
_entity_poly.pdbx_strand_id
1 'polypeptide(L)'
;MILWTIFRFEFGYQVRRPWPWLFVVVLLGLDFLMTRDGSVAEVLYADFYLNSSFAVAKTTVFGSLLWLVLAAAIAGDAAARDVATGMYPLTYTTPVSTFNYLGGRLLAALALNALLLLAVQAGILLGVYLPGVEAELIGPFRPAAFGTAYAFIALPNAFVATALQFGLATRSGRPMASYFGSFLLVFMGFFVASFLLFSRGLGTLLDPIGIRFVVEDLAHLWTPLEKNWRLLALEGVVLQNRLLWLGLGLGAVVLTFLRFRFAHRSESSSWWRRLRARVKKPPTLLPARIGSPATPPVARPSFRRVFGLATQGRQTLAIAADSLRMMVTSWAGLALLVVIPLLTVPVVLDQLESNGVPLLPTTAQVLTELTGSMGDELSRWVIIPFLIIFFAGELVWRERDARLGDITDTMPAPHWVPLLGKLLGLGLVLTLLMALLTAAGIGAQLIRGYQDFELGLYLKVMFGLQLPDYLLFALLALLIHGVVDHKYLGHLVAVLAFVFIALASLFGVEHNLLIYGAGPGWSYTDMRGFGSSLGPWLWFKLYWAAWALLLALGASLLWARGQERSLGQRLQRARRRFTRPVAWATGAASLLVLILGGFIFYNTNVLNQYFTAAERQARGAAYERQYARYAARPQPQLTRTRLRVEIYPGQRTVDIRGTYRLVNRSAGPIDSIHLATTPGLETRAVAFDRPVARVDADEELAHRIYVLRQPLRPGDSLHLDFRVHVAPRGFGESGVDASVVTNGTHFTNAWLPALGYQASRELLSAADRRAHGLAPRPLIASLYDVAARQKGGGGSAFEAVVGTDANQVAVAPGALRRTWTKGGRRYFHYRADHPLGSEWAFFSAAYAVREAEWHNPDGSGQVVPIRLYHHPHHTAHLDRVLQSIRASLAYYTQEFGPYRPPSSWSWSTPGWARACTPSPACLATARALLPGTPRRSRAAMIIPTPSWPTKWPTSGRCPTRPSKVPPSCPRAWLGIMG
;
A
#
# COMPACT_ATOMS: atom_id res chain seq x y z
N MET A 1 13.34 39.09 30.72
CA MET A 1 13.82 37.97 31.58
C MET A 1 12.73 36.94 31.87
N ILE A 2 11.49 37.32 32.23
CA ILE A 2 10.41 36.37 32.61
C ILE A 2 10.06 35.36 31.49
N LEU A 3 9.95 35.78 30.23
CA LEU A 3 9.68 34.89 29.09
C LEU A 3 10.73 33.77 28.99
N TRP A 4 12.01 34.10 29.15
CA TRP A 4 13.10 33.13 29.10
C TRP A 4 13.07 32.17 30.29
N THR A 5 12.70 32.65 31.48
CA THR A 5 12.51 31.79 32.66
C THR A 5 11.40 30.77 32.42
N ILE A 6 10.27 31.18 31.85
CA ILE A 6 9.15 30.29 31.53
C ILE A 6 9.57 29.28 30.44
N PHE A 7 10.24 29.74 29.39
CA PHE A 7 10.79 28.89 28.35
C PHE A 7 11.73 27.82 28.94
N ARG A 8 12.71 28.24 29.77
CA ARG A 8 13.72 27.33 30.34
C ARG A 8 13.10 26.34 31.31
N PHE A 9 12.09 26.77 32.08
CA PHE A 9 11.31 25.90 32.95
C PHE A 9 10.52 24.87 32.14
N GLU A 10 9.75 25.30 31.13
CA GLU A 10 8.91 24.40 30.34
C GLU A 10 9.77 23.43 29.52
N PHE A 11 10.82 23.91 28.87
CA PHE A 11 11.76 23.09 28.13
C PHE A 11 12.45 22.06 29.03
N GLY A 12 12.99 22.51 30.18
CA GLY A 12 13.61 21.62 31.15
C GLY A 12 12.63 20.60 31.75
N TYR A 13 11.36 21.00 31.93
CA TYR A 13 10.31 20.11 32.40
C TYR A 13 10.02 18.99 31.40
N GLN A 14 9.84 19.32 30.12
CA GLN A 14 9.57 18.32 29.08
C GLN A 14 10.75 17.37 28.88
N VAL A 15 11.98 17.90 28.77
CA VAL A 15 13.19 17.08 28.51
C VAL A 15 13.51 16.12 29.66
N ARG A 16 13.13 16.43 30.90
CA ARG A 16 13.30 15.53 32.05
C ARG A 16 12.31 14.36 32.07
N ARG A 17 11.24 14.41 31.27
CA ARG A 17 10.31 13.29 31.14
C ARG A 17 10.91 12.19 30.25
N PRO A 18 10.55 10.92 30.46
CA PRO A 18 11.06 9.82 29.63
C PRO A 18 10.50 9.84 28.19
N TRP A 19 9.31 10.41 27.98
CA TRP A 19 8.59 10.29 26.70
C TRP A 19 9.27 10.99 25.51
N PRO A 20 9.82 12.23 25.61
CA PRO A 20 10.54 12.83 24.49
C PRO A 20 11.76 12.04 24.04
N TRP A 21 12.48 11.39 24.97
CA TRP A 21 13.60 10.51 24.62
C TRP A 21 13.14 9.24 23.92
N LEU A 22 12.01 8.67 24.35
CA LEU A 22 11.38 7.58 23.62
C LEU A 22 10.99 8.02 22.19
N PHE A 23 10.49 9.24 22.00
CA PHE A 23 10.19 9.79 20.67
C PHE A 23 11.45 9.92 19.80
N VAL A 24 12.58 10.34 20.38
CA VAL A 24 13.88 10.36 19.67
C VAL A 24 14.26 8.96 19.20
N VAL A 25 14.20 7.96 20.09
CA VAL A 25 14.56 6.58 19.73
C VAL A 25 13.63 6.02 18.66
N VAL A 26 12.33 6.28 18.76
CA VAL A 26 11.33 5.82 17.78
C VAL A 26 11.57 6.47 16.42
N LEU A 27 11.72 7.80 16.36
CA LEU A 27 11.96 8.50 15.08
C LEU A 27 13.29 8.06 14.46
N LEU A 28 14.37 8.08 15.25
CA LEU A 28 15.68 7.64 14.79
C LEU A 28 15.65 6.20 14.26
N GLY A 29 15.03 5.28 15.00
CA GLY A 29 14.94 3.87 14.60
C GLY A 29 14.09 3.65 13.36
N LEU A 30 12.93 4.30 13.26
CA LEU A 30 12.06 4.18 12.09
C LEU A 30 12.70 4.80 10.84
N ASP A 31 13.24 6.01 10.93
CA ASP A 31 13.88 6.67 9.79
C ASP A 31 15.18 5.95 9.37
N PHE A 32 15.89 5.32 10.32
CA PHE A 32 16.99 4.39 10.04
C PHE A 32 16.52 3.20 9.19
N LEU A 33 15.46 2.51 9.61
CA LEU A 33 14.90 1.36 8.89
C LEU A 33 14.32 1.76 7.53
N MET A 34 13.59 2.87 7.45
CA MET A 34 13.02 3.38 6.18
C MET A 34 14.12 3.74 5.17
N THR A 35 15.23 4.31 5.64
CA THR A 35 16.38 4.60 4.78
C THR A 35 17.05 3.30 4.32
N ARG A 36 17.17 2.31 5.22
CA ARG A 36 17.94 1.10 4.96
C ARG A 36 17.20 0.04 4.16
N ASP A 37 15.96 -0.29 4.50
CA ASP A 37 15.23 -1.37 3.83
C ASP A 37 14.16 -0.82 2.88
N GLY A 38 13.53 0.31 3.23
CA GLY A 38 12.50 0.94 2.40
C GLY A 38 13.05 1.65 1.15
N SER A 39 14.20 2.31 1.26
CA SER A 39 14.74 3.14 0.18
C SER A 39 15.76 2.42 -0.70
N VAL A 40 16.43 1.37 -0.21
CA VAL A 40 17.43 0.62 -0.99
C VAL A 40 16.80 -0.09 -2.17
N ALA A 41 15.61 -0.69 -2.00
CA ALA A 41 14.88 -1.33 -3.09
C ALA A 41 14.58 -0.36 -4.25
N GLU A 42 14.20 0.88 -3.95
CA GLU A 42 13.90 1.89 -4.99
C GLU A 42 15.17 2.43 -5.68
N VAL A 43 16.23 2.68 -4.90
CA VAL A 43 17.55 3.13 -5.38
C VAL A 43 18.12 2.15 -6.41
N LEU A 44 17.91 0.85 -6.20
CA LEU A 44 18.35 -0.21 -7.13
C LEU A 44 17.68 -0.15 -8.52
N TYR A 45 16.51 0.50 -8.66
CA TYR A 45 15.78 0.59 -9.92
C TYR A 45 15.75 2.01 -10.53
N ALA A 46 16.15 3.05 -9.79
CA ALA A 46 15.88 4.44 -10.15
C ALA A 46 17.11 5.33 -10.38
N ASP A 47 18.32 4.74 -10.48
CA ASP A 47 19.59 5.42 -10.80
C ASP A 47 19.92 6.64 -9.90
N PHE A 48 19.56 6.59 -8.60
CA PHE A 48 19.94 7.61 -7.62
C PHE A 48 20.53 7.02 -6.32
N TYR A 49 21.39 7.78 -5.63
CA TYR A 49 22.08 7.37 -4.40
C TYR A 49 21.17 7.45 -3.16
N LEU A 50 21.46 6.63 -2.15
CA LEU A 50 20.71 6.58 -0.89
C LEU A 50 20.80 7.89 -0.10
N ASN A 51 21.92 8.61 -0.21
CA ASN A 51 22.13 9.94 0.38
C ASN A 51 21.91 11.10 -0.60
N SER A 52 21.24 10.83 -1.73
CA SER A 52 20.86 11.86 -2.68
C SER A 52 19.94 12.90 -2.06
N SER A 53 19.95 14.12 -2.62
CA SER A 53 19.05 15.19 -2.16
C SER A 53 17.58 14.78 -2.17
N PHE A 54 17.18 14.01 -3.19
CA PHE A 54 15.82 13.49 -3.31
C PHE A 54 15.49 12.45 -2.22
N ALA A 55 16.36 11.45 -2.02
CA ALA A 55 16.14 10.42 -1.00
C ALA A 55 16.04 11.01 0.41
N VAL A 56 16.96 11.91 0.76
CA VAL A 56 16.94 12.61 2.06
C VAL A 56 15.67 13.44 2.23
N ALA A 57 15.24 14.17 1.19
CA ALA A 57 14.00 14.93 1.22
C ALA A 57 12.76 14.03 1.40
N LYS A 58 12.69 12.93 0.64
CA LYS A 58 11.60 11.95 0.69
C LYS A 58 11.49 11.36 2.09
N THR A 59 12.58 10.83 2.64
CA THR A 59 12.55 10.25 3.99
C THR A 59 12.24 11.31 5.06
N THR A 60 12.72 12.55 4.90
CA THR A 60 12.37 13.65 5.81
C THR A 60 10.87 13.95 5.84
N VAL A 61 10.18 13.85 4.70
CA VAL A 61 8.72 14.02 4.62
C VAL A 61 7.99 12.90 5.37
N PHE A 62 8.40 11.64 5.19
CA PHE A 62 7.83 10.50 5.92
C PHE A 62 8.12 10.57 7.43
N GLY A 63 9.35 10.87 7.83
CA GLY A 63 9.70 11.09 9.23
C GLY A 63 8.92 12.25 9.85
N SER A 64 8.66 13.32 9.09
CA SER A 64 7.78 14.43 9.52
C SER A 64 6.33 13.98 9.72
N LEU A 65 5.82 13.06 8.88
CA LEU A 65 4.47 12.51 9.01
C LEU A 65 4.32 11.70 10.32
N LEU A 66 5.30 10.85 10.63
CA LEU A 66 5.34 10.08 11.89
C LEU A 66 5.49 11.02 13.10
N TRP A 67 6.37 12.01 12.99
CA TRP A 67 6.62 13.01 14.02
C TRP A 67 5.37 13.84 14.36
N LEU A 68 4.48 14.15 13.40
CA LEU A 68 3.28 14.95 13.65
C LEU A 68 2.40 14.42 14.79
N VAL A 69 2.30 13.10 14.92
CA VAL A 69 1.51 12.45 15.99
C VAL A 69 2.19 12.65 17.34
N LEU A 70 3.52 12.58 17.38
CA LEU A 70 4.34 12.77 18.59
C LEU A 70 4.37 14.24 19.02
N ALA A 71 4.45 15.16 18.05
CA ALA A 71 4.46 16.60 18.25
C ALA A 71 3.23 17.10 19.02
N ALA A 72 2.08 16.47 18.77
CA ALA A 72 0.82 16.78 19.42
C ALA A 72 0.89 16.60 20.95
N ALA A 73 1.62 15.59 21.42
CA ALA A 73 1.77 15.32 22.85
C ALA A 73 2.50 16.47 23.55
N ILE A 74 3.58 16.96 22.93
CA ILE A 74 4.42 18.05 23.46
C ILE A 74 3.65 19.38 23.41
N ALA A 75 3.12 19.73 22.23
CA ALA A 75 2.38 20.97 22.05
C ALA A 75 1.13 21.02 22.95
N GLY A 76 0.43 19.89 23.10
CA GLY A 76 -0.76 19.77 23.92
C GLY A 76 -0.50 19.87 25.42
N ASP A 77 0.53 19.20 25.92
CA ASP A 77 0.94 19.30 27.34
C ASP A 77 1.38 20.74 27.65
N ALA A 78 2.28 21.32 26.85
CA ALA A 78 2.74 22.69 27.08
C ALA A 78 1.59 23.72 27.08
N ALA A 79 0.64 23.59 26.16
CA ALA A 79 -0.48 24.50 26.00
C ALA A 79 -1.56 24.38 27.09
N ALA A 80 -1.92 23.16 27.47
CA ALA A 80 -3.15 22.91 28.23
C ALA A 80 -2.93 22.21 29.59
N ARG A 81 -1.69 21.89 29.99
CA ARG A 81 -1.41 21.19 31.26
C ARG A 81 -2.01 21.88 32.47
N ASP A 82 -1.91 23.20 32.59
CA ASP A 82 -2.43 23.94 33.74
C ASP A 82 -3.95 23.81 33.86
N VAL A 83 -4.66 23.80 32.73
CA VAL A 83 -6.11 23.62 32.70
C VAL A 83 -6.48 22.17 32.97
N ALA A 84 -5.78 21.22 32.37
CA ALA A 84 -6.03 19.79 32.53
C ALA A 84 -5.78 19.29 33.96
N THR A 85 -4.77 19.85 34.63
CA THR A 85 -4.42 19.52 36.03
C THR A 85 -5.21 20.33 37.05
N GLY A 86 -5.95 21.36 36.63
CA GLY A 86 -6.66 22.27 37.53
C GLY A 86 -5.77 23.31 38.23
N MET A 87 -4.50 23.44 37.83
CA MET A 87 -3.57 24.45 38.35
C MET A 87 -3.81 25.86 37.80
N TYR A 88 -4.59 26.02 36.73
CA TYR A 88 -4.79 27.32 36.09
C TYR A 88 -5.28 28.46 37.01
N PRO A 89 -6.07 28.25 38.10
CA PRO A 89 -6.42 29.34 39.01
C PRO A 89 -5.22 29.92 39.77
N LEU A 90 -4.17 29.12 39.98
CA LEU A 90 -2.92 29.54 40.60
C LEU A 90 -2.00 30.22 39.58
N THR A 91 -1.93 29.71 38.36
CA THR A 91 -1.01 30.26 37.35
C THR A 91 -1.58 31.53 36.69
N TYR A 92 -2.90 31.65 36.54
CA TYR A 92 -3.55 32.79 35.88
C TYR A 92 -3.67 34.04 36.78
N THR A 93 -3.45 33.91 38.09
CA THR A 93 -3.42 35.02 39.03
C THR A 93 -2.02 35.60 39.23
N THR A 94 -1.00 35.01 38.61
CA THR A 94 0.37 35.53 38.66
C THR A 94 0.49 36.81 37.82
N PRO A 95 1.37 37.76 38.20
CA PRO A 95 1.57 39.03 37.48
C PRO A 95 2.43 38.84 36.21
N VAL A 96 2.01 37.91 35.34
CA VAL A 96 2.71 37.56 34.10
C VAL A 96 1.87 38.00 32.90
N SER A 97 2.47 38.69 31.94
CA SER A 97 1.78 39.07 30.70
C SER A 97 1.43 37.86 29.84
N THR A 98 0.36 37.96 29.04
CA THR A 98 -0.03 36.90 28.09
C THR A 98 1.11 36.53 27.14
N PHE A 99 1.86 37.55 26.69
CA PHE A 99 3.03 37.35 25.82
C PHE A 99 4.09 36.48 26.49
N ASN A 100 4.44 36.78 27.74
CA ASN A 100 5.47 36.03 28.47
C ASN A 100 5.01 34.59 28.77
N TYR A 101 3.74 34.41 29.19
CA TYR A 101 3.18 33.11 29.56
C TYR A 101 3.04 32.17 28.36
N LEU A 102 2.30 32.57 27.32
CA LEU A 102 2.09 31.74 26.13
C LEU A 102 3.35 31.67 25.27
N GLY A 103 4.07 32.78 25.11
CA GLY A 103 5.27 32.85 24.27
C GLY A 103 6.37 31.93 24.78
N GLY A 104 6.65 31.93 26.09
CA GLY A 104 7.64 31.03 26.68
C GLY A 104 7.29 29.54 26.46
N ARG A 105 6.03 29.16 26.64
CA ARG A 105 5.55 27.78 26.46
C ARG A 105 5.52 27.34 24.99
N LEU A 106 5.06 28.21 24.10
CA LEU A 106 5.04 27.95 22.66
C LEU A 106 6.46 27.79 22.12
N LEU A 107 7.38 28.67 22.50
CA LEU A 107 8.78 28.57 22.10
C LEU A 107 9.44 27.29 22.64
N ALA A 108 9.11 26.88 23.87
CA ALA A 108 9.63 25.64 24.45
C ALA A 108 9.13 24.41 23.68
N ALA A 109 7.83 24.36 23.38
CA ALA A 109 7.24 23.29 22.58
C ALA A 109 7.83 23.26 21.16
N LEU A 110 7.97 24.43 20.52
CA LEU A 110 8.54 24.57 19.18
C LEU A 110 10.00 24.12 19.12
N ALA A 111 10.82 24.56 20.08
CA ALA A 111 12.22 24.19 20.17
C ALA A 111 12.37 22.68 20.36
N LEU A 112 11.58 22.08 21.26
CA LEU A 112 11.64 20.63 21.49
C LEU A 112 11.21 19.84 20.24
N ASN A 113 10.14 20.29 19.59
CA ASN A 113 9.65 19.68 18.35
C ASN A 113 10.64 19.80 17.18
N ALA A 114 11.31 20.94 17.03
CA ALA A 114 12.38 21.12 16.05
C ALA A 114 13.57 20.18 16.35
N LEU A 115 13.97 20.07 17.62
CA LEU A 115 15.03 19.14 18.04
C LEU A 115 14.65 17.67 17.79
N LEU A 116 13.38 17.28 17.98
CA LEU A 116 12.93 15.93 17.63
C LEU A 116 13.10 15.62 16.15
N LEU A 117 12.86 16.58 15.25
CA LEU A 117 13.06 16.38 13.83
C LEU A 117 14.54 16.28 13.41
N LEU A 118 15.49 16.66 14.27
CA LEU A 118 16.90 16.30 14.05
C LEU A 118 17.12 14.79 14.21
N ALA A 119 16.29 14.09 15.00
CA ALA A 119 16.36 12.62 15.10
C ALA A 119 16.05 11.95 13.76
N VAL A 120 15.17 12.55 12.93
CA VAL A 120 14.89 12.10 11.55
C VAL A 120 16.16 12.19 10.71
N GLN A 121 16.85 13.33 10.72
CA GLN A 121 18.10 13.51 9.97
C GLN A 121 19.21 12.58 10.47
N ALA A 122 19.30 12.39 11.79
CA ALA A 122 20.21 11.43 12.39
C ALA A 122 19.87 9.99 11.99
N GLY A 123 18.60 9.62 11.96
CA GLY A 123 18.12 8.31 11.48
C GLY A 123 18.53 8.07 10.03
N ILE A 124 18.38 9.06 9.15
CA ILE A 124 18.83 8.97 7.74
C ILE A 124 20.36 8.83 7.66
N LEU A 125 21.12 9.66 8.39
CA LEU A 125 22.59 9.58 8.41
C LEU A 125 23.08 8.21 8.90
N LEU A 126 22.49 7.72 9.99
CA LEU A 126 22.78 6.40 10.51
C LEU A 126 22.37 5.31 9.51
N GLY A 127 21.23 5.46 8.84
CA GLY A 127 20.74 4.53 7.84
C GLY A 127 21.69 4.39 6.64
N VAL A 128 22.31 5.50 6.22
CA VAL A 128 23.29 5.53 5.13
C VAL A 128 24.67 5.03 5.56
N TYR A 129 25.20 5.50 6.69
CA TYR A 129 26.62 5.34 7.03
C TYR A 129 26.92 4.24 8.05
N LEU A 130 25.92 3.66 8.72
CA LEU A 130 26.16 2.45 9.50
C LEU A 130 26.51 1.26 8.59
N PRO A 131 27.31 0.30 9.08
CA PRO A 131 27.68 -0.88 8.31
C PRO A 131 26.46 -1.61 7.74
N GLY A 132 26.54 -1.97 6.45
CA GLY A 132 25.55 -2.79 5.74
C GLY A 132 24.87 -2.12 4.54
N VAL A 133 25.13 -0.84 4.29
CA VAL A 133 24.83 -0.22 2.98
C VAL A 133 26.08 -0.24 2.10
N GLU A 134 25.87 -0.46 0.82
CA GLU A 134 26.90 -0.48 -0.20
C GLU A 134 27.53 0.87 -0.47
N ALA A 135 28.87 0.94 -0.51
CA ALA A 135 29.58 2.15 -0.92
C ALA A 135 29.17 2.67 -2.32
N GLU A 136 28.72 1.79 -3.24
CA GLU A 136 28.26 2.17 -4.58
C GLU A 136 26.89 2.86 -4.56
N LEU A 137 26.05 2.55 -3.57
CA LEU A 137 24.74 3.19 -3.37
C LEU A 137 24.86 4.50 -2.58
N ILE A 138 26.04 4.80 -2.04
CA ILE A 138 26.31 6.00 -1.26
C ILE A 138 27.09 6.97 -2.16
N GLY A 139 26.44 8.08 -2.53
CA GLY A 139 27.11 9.18 -3.21
C GLY A 139 28.02 9.97 -2.27
N PRO A 140 28.73 10.99 -2.76
CA PRO A 140 29.54 11.85 -1.90
C PRO A 140 28.70 12.47 -0.78
N PHE A 141 29.26 12.54 0.44
CA PHE A 141 28.53 13.13 1.56
C PHE A 141 28.31 14.62 1.31
N ARG A 142 27.03 15.03 1.25
CA ARG A 142 26.62 16.42 1.04
C ARG A 142 25.81 16.90 2.24
N PRO A 143 26.44 17.55 3.23
CA PRO A 143 25.74 18.14 4.38
C PRO A 143 24.61 19.10 3.95
N ALA A 144 24.77 19.77 2.80
CA ALA A 144 23.77 20.66 2.24
C ALA A 144 22.44 19.95 1.91
N ALA A 145 22.44 18.66 1.54
CA ALA A 145 21.20 17.92 1.28
C ALA A 145 20.38 17.75 2.57
N PHE A 146 21.03 17.36 3.66
CA PHE A 146 20.43 17.25 4.99
C PHE A 146 20.01 18.62 5.55
N GLY A 147 20.87 19.62 5.40
CA GLY A 147 20.60 20.99 5.84
C GLY A 147 19.39 21.60 5.13
N THR A 148 19.29 21.45 3.80
CA THR A 148 18.14 21.96 3.03
C THR A 148 16.86 21.16 3.31
N ALA A 149 16.92 19.83 3.45
CA ALA A 149 15.76 19.04 3.87
C ALA A 149 15.27 19.44 5.27
N TYR A 150 16.17 19.60 6.24
CA TYR A 150 15.80 20.05 7.58
C TYR A 150 15.26 21.49 7.58
N ALA A 151 15.96 22.42 6.92
CA ALA A 151 15.59 23.84 6.93
C ALA A 151 14.33 24.16 6.12
N PHE A 152 14.10 23.49 4.99
CA PHE A 152 13.00 23.80 4.07
C PHE A 152 11.84 22.82 4.15
N ILE A 153 11.97 21.69 4.85
CA ILE A 153 10.86 20.76 5.08
C ILE A 153 10.58 20.66 6.59
N ALA A 154 11.53 20.15 7.36
CA ALA A 154 11.28 19.80 8.76
C ALA A 154 10.98 21.02 9.65
N LEU A 155 11.76 22.10 9.56
CA LEU A 155 11.58 23.30 10.38
C LEU A 155 10.24 24.05 10.10
N PRO A 156 9.85 24.30 8.84
CA PRO A 156 8.53 24.86 8.53
C PRO A 156 7.40 23.96 9.07
N ASN A 157 7.52 22.64 8.89
CA ASN A 157 6.55 21.68 9.41
C ASN A 157 6.46 21.74 10.94
N ALA A 158 7.60 21.84 11.64
CA ALA A 158 7.67 22.02 13.09
C ALA A 158 6.93 23.28 13.55
N PHE A 159 7.16 24.41 12.90
CA PHE A 159 6.51 25.67 13.23
C PHE A 159 4.99 25.60 13.03
N VAL A 160 4.56 25.21 11.83
CA VAL A 160 3.15 25.18 11.44
C VAL A 160 2.36 24.22 12.31
N ALA A 161 2.88 23.00 12.50
CA ALA A 161 2.21 21.99 13.31
C ALA A 161 2.16 22.40 14.78
N THR A 162 3.28 22.84 15.36
CA THR A 162 3.30 23.28 16.76
C THR A 162 2.34 24.45 16.98
N ALA A 163 2.31 25.44 16.08
CA ALA A 163 1.41 26.59 16.18
C ALA A 163 -0.07 26.18 16.20
N LEU A 164 -0.48 25.32 15.27
CA LEU A 164 -1.86 24.84 15.17
C LEU A 164 -2.24 23.95 16.34
N GLN A 165 -1.39 22.96 16.66
CA GLN A 165 -1.60 22.03 17.76
C GLN A 165 -1.68 22.76 19.11
N PHE A 166 -0.76 23.69 19.37
CA PHE A 166 -0.71 24.49 20.59
C PHE A 166 -1.93 25.43 20.69
N GLY A 167 -2.30 26.09 19.58
CA GLY A 167 -3.48 26.95 19.53
C GLY A 167 -4.79 26.21 19.83
N LEU A 168 -4.97 25.02 19.25
CA LEU A 168 -6.13 24.15 19.49
C LEU A 168 -6.19 23.67 20.94
N ALA A 169 -5.07 23.25 21.52
CA ALA A 169 -5.01 22.85 22.94
C ALA A 169 -5.26 24.04 23.88
N THR A 170 -4.67 25.20 23.61
CA THR A 170 -4.89 26.42 24.41
C THR A 170 -6.37 26.83 24.40
N ARG A 171 -7.00 26.81 23.22
CA ARG A 171 -8.43 27.16 23.06
C ARG A 171 -9.34 26.13 23.73
N SER A 172 -9.11 24.84 23.52
CA SER A 172 -9.95 23.79 24.11
C SER A 172 -9.71 23.61 25.62
N GLY A 173 -8.52 23.96 26.11
CA GLY A 173 -8.06 23.62 27.47
C GLY A 173 -7.84 22.12 27.67
N ARG A 174 -7.79 21.35 26.57
CA ARG A 174 -7.60 19.91 26.57
C ARG A 174 -6.36 19.59 25.74
N PRO A 175 -5.34 18.94 26.30
CA PRO A 175 -4.15 18.56 25.54
C PRO A 175 -4.49 17.68 24.32
N MET A 176 -5.56 16.89 24.40
CA MET A 176 -6.01 16.05 23.28
C MET A 176 -6.43 16.81 22.02
N ALA A 177 -6.78 18.09 22.13
CA ALA A 177 -7.10 18.89 20.95
C ALA A 177 -5.88 19.13 20.05
N SER A 178 -4.65 18.95 20.57
CA SER A 178 -3.45 18.98 19.73
C SER A 178 -3.40 17.81 18.75
N TYR A 179 -3.86 16.62 19.13
CA TYR A 179 -3.90 15.46 18.21
C TYR A 179 -4.86 15.71 17.05
N PHE A 180 -5.94 16.46 17.28
CA PHE A 180 -6.82 16.93 16.21
C PHE A 180 -6.10 17.90 15.25
N GLY A 181 -5.14 18.69 15.73
CA GLY A 181 -4.28 19.52 14.89
C GLY A 181 -3.39 18.68 13.98
N SER A 182 -2.78 17.62 14.51
CA SER A 182 -2.01 16.65 13.70
C SER A 182 -2.89 15.96 12.67
N PHE A 183 -4.06 15.48 13.09
CA PHE A 183 -5.06 14.90 12.20
C PHE A 183 -5.40 15.85 11.04
N LEU A 184 -5.64 17.13 11.32
CA LEU A 184 -5.97 18.11 10.27
C LEU A 184 -4.83 18.28 9.26
N LEU A 185 -3.58 18.30 9.72
CA LEU A 185 -2.41 18.43 8.84
C LEU A 185 -2.17 17.19 7.99
N VAL A 186 -2.27 16.00 8.59
CA VAL A 186 -2.18 14.71 7.86
C VAL A 186 -3.31 14.62 6.84
N PHE A 187 -4.54 14.93 7.25
CA PHE A 187 -5.71 14.93 6.39
C PHE A 187 -5.53 15.86 5.18
N MET A 188 -5.00 17.05 5.41
CA MET A 188 -4.78 18.04 4.36
C MET A 188 -3.66 17.64 3.39
N GLY A 189 -2.60 16.99 3.90
CA GLY A 189 -1.53 16.42 3.08
C GLY A 189 -1.99 15.31 2.12
N PHE A 190 -2.92 14.43 2.55
CA PHE A 190 -3.40 13.32 1.73
C PHE A 190 -4.65 13.64 0.90
N PHE A 191 -5.68 14.27 1.48
CA PHE A 191 -6.99 14.42 0.85
C PHE A 191 -7.18 15.77 0.15
N VAL A 192 -6.77 16.88 0.77
CA VAL A 192 -6.98 18.22 0.18
C VAL A 192 -5.99 18.47 -0.96
N ALA A 193 -4.76 17.99 -0.84
CA ALA A 193 -3.82 17.95 -1.94
C ALA A 193 -4.42 17.20 -3.14
N SER A 194 -5.00 16.00 -2.93
CA SER A 194 -5.66 15.23 -3.99
C SER A 194 -6.94 15.90 -4.55
N PHE A 195 -7.66 16.69 -3.74
CA PHE A 195 -8.91 17.36 -4.14
C PHE A 195 -8.73 18.46 -5.21
N LEU A 196 -7.65 19.25 -5.15
CA LEU A 196 -7.52 20.50 -5.94
C LEU A 196 -6.80 20.33 -7.28
N LEU A 197 -6.92 19.13 -7.85
CA LEU A 197 -6.20 18.67 -9.03
C LEU A 197 -6.71 19.18 -10.39
N PHE A 198 -7.86 19.84 -10.45
CA PHE A 198 -8.23 20.60 -11.65
C PHE A 198 -7.21 21.72 -11.98
N SER A 199 -6.34 22.07 -11.02
CA SER A 199 -5.16 22.92 -11.23
C SER A 199 -3.92 22.28 -10.59
N ARG A 200 -3.00 21.75 -11.40
CA ARG A 200 -1.75 21.11 -10.94
C ARG A 200 -0.97 21.94 -9.90
N GLY A 201 -1.06 23.27 -9.93
CA GLY A 201 -0.37 24.15 -8.96
C GLY A 201 -1.00 24.27 -7.58
N LEU A 202 -2.33 24.21 -7.42
CA LEU A 202 -2.98 24.45 -6.12
C LEU A 202 -2.82 23.28 -5.15
N GLY A 203 -2.80 22.05 -5.67
CA GLY A 203 -2.60 20.85 -4.85
C GLY A 203 -1.21 20.82 -4.21
N THR A 204 -0.17 21.18 -4.95
CA THR A 204 1.20 21.32 -4.43
C THR A 204 1.32 22.48 -3.44
N LEU A 205 0.55 23.56 -3.62
CA LEU A 205 0.53 24.70 -2.69
C LEU A 205 -0.14 24.37 -1.34
N LEU A 206 -1.19 23.54 -1.36
CA LEU A 206 -1.99 23.20 -0.18
C LEU A 206 -1.57 21.91 0.52
N ASP A 207 -0.39 21.38 0.16
CA ASP A 207 0.26 20.29 0.89
C ASP A 207 1.10 20.85 2.05
N PRO A 208 0.64 20.70 3.32
CA PRO A 208 1.33 21.25 4.48
C PRO A 208 2.63 20.53 4.83
N ILE A 209 2.81 19.28 4.40
CA ILE A 209 3.95 18.44 4.83
C ILE A 209 4.99 18.33 3.71
N GLY A 210 4.54 18.30 2.45
CA GLY A 210 5.38 18.11 1.26
C GLY A 210 5.30 16.70 0.65
N ILE A 211 4.29 15.90 1.00
CA ILE A 211 4.05 14.55 0.44
C ILE A 211 3.91 14.62 -1.08
N ARG A 212 3.00 15.45 -1.58
CA ARG A 212 2.72 15.53 -3.01
C ARG A 212 3.88 16.12 -3.79
N PHE A 213 4.45 17.22 -3.29
CA PHE A 213 5.58 17.85 -3.97
C PHE A 213 6.77 16.89 -4.07
N VAL A 214 7.16 16.25 -2.97
CA VAL A 214 8.38 15.43 -2.93
C VAL A 214 8.16 14.02 -3.49
N VAL A 215 7.03 13.38 -3.22
CA VAL A 215 6.80 11.98 -3.61
C VAL A 215 6.21 11.85 -5.03
N GLU A 216 5.51 12.87 -5.53
CA GLU A 216 4.86 12.83 -6.85
C GLU A 216 5.59 13.76 -7.83
N ASP A 217 5.61 15.07 -7.57
CA ASP A 217 6.17 16.04 -8.52
C ASP A 217 7.68 15.83 -8.71
N LEU A 218 8.47 15.80 -7.64
CA LEU A 218 9.93 15.58 -7.75
C LEU A 218 10.27 14.18 -8.29
N ALA A 219 9.49 13.17 -7.92
CA ALA A 219 9.75 11.80 -8.36
C ALA A 219 9.57 11.63 -9.88
N HIS A 220 8.60 12.31 -10.48
CA HIS A 220 8.28 12.20 -11.90
C HIS A 220 8.96 13.26 -12.78
N LEU A 221 9.22 14.47 -12.24
CA LEU A 221 9.78 15.57 -13.01
C LEU A 221 11.32 15.59 -13.03
N TRP A 222 11.98 15.07 -11.99
CA TRP A 222 13.45 15.10 -11.93
C TRP A 222 14.05 13.89 -12.63
N THR A 223 15.07 14.16 -13.45
CA THR A 223 15.96 13.14 -14.01
C THR A 223 16.78 12.48 -12.89
N PRO A 224 17.33 11.26 -13.10
CA PRO A 224 18.19 10.61 -12.10
C PRO A 224 19.37 11.49 -11.65
N LEU A 225 19.97 12.24 -12.60
CA LEU A 225 21.05 13.18 -12.29
C LEU A 225 20.57 14.33 -11.36
N GLU A 226 19.38 14.87 -11.61
CA GLU A 226 18.80 15.89 -10.75
C GLU A 226 18.44 15.35 -9.37
N LYS A 227 17.86 14.15 -9.26
CA LYS A 227 17.57 13.50 -7.97
C LYS A 227 18.81 13.39 -7.09
N ASN A 228 19.95 13.07 -7.70
CA ASN A 228 21.25 12.98 -7.05
C ASN A 228 21.81 14.34 -6.61
N TRP A 229 21.81 15.32 -7.51
CA TRP A 229 22.65 16.51 -7.34
C TRP A 229 21.90 17.81 -7.04
N ARG A 230 20.63 17.91 -7.46
CA ARG A 230 19.83 19.13 -7.30
C ARG A 230 19.42 19.28 -5.85
N LEU A 231 19.81 20.39 -5.22
CA LEU A 231 19.37 20.71 -3.85
C LEU A 231 17.94 21.26 -3.89
N LEU A 232 17.22 21.09 -2.79
CA LEU A 232 15.96 21.79 -2.58
C LEU A 232 16.26 23.29 -2.47
N ALA A 233 15.68 24.07 -3.37
CA ALA A 233 15.71 25.53 -3.33
C ALA A 233 14.32 26.07 -2.98
N LEU A 234 14.28 27.19 -2.26
CA LEU A 234 13.06 27.95 -2.00
C LEU A 234 12.69 28.79 -3.23
N GLU A 235 12.31 28.10 -4.30
CA GLU A 235 11.95 28.71 -5.58
C GLU A 235 10.57 28.21 -6.06
N GLY A 236 9.93 29.02 -6.91
CA GLY A 236 8.65 28.68 -7.53
C GLY A 236 7.58 28.25 -6.52
N VAL A 237 7.00 27.07 -6.74
CA VAL A 237 5.89 26.53 -5.95
C VAL A 237 6.31 26.19 -4.51
N VAL A 238 7.56 25.80 -4.28
CA VAL A 238 8.05 25.48 -2.92
C VAL A 238 8.04 26.71 -2.03
N LEU A 239 8.56 27.84 -2.53
CA LEU A 239 8.55 29.09 -1.79
C LEU A 239 7.12 29.55 -1.49
N GLN A 240 6.24 29.51 -2.49
CA GLN A 240 4.83 29.89 -2.34
C GLN A 240 4.14 29.02 -1.28
N ASN A 241 4.39 27.71 -1.29
CA ASN A 241 3.88 26.78 -0.29
C ASN A 241 4.40 27.14 1.11
N ARG A 242 5.72 27.34 1.28
CA ARG A 242 6.28 27.68 2.60
C ARG A 242 5.79 29.01 3.13
N LEU A 243 5.66 30.03 2.28
CA LEU A 243 5.10 31.32 2.69
C LEU A 243 3.64 31.21 3.10
N LEU A 244 2.83 30.43 2.37
CA LEU A 244 1.43 30.19 2.71
C LEU A 244 1.31 29.51 4.07
N TRP A 245 2.01 28.40 4.28
CA TRP A 245 1.90 27.61 5.51
C TRP A 245 2.51 28.32 6.72
N LEU A 246 3.68 28.95 6.57
CA LEU A 246 4.25 29.79 7.63
C LEU A 246 3.32 30.97 7.97
N GLY A 247 2.67 31.57 6.98
CA GLY A 247 1.64 32.60 7.17
C GLY A 247 0.44 32.08 7.95
N LEU A 248 -0.09 30.90 7.60
CA LEU A 248 -1.17 30.24 8.34
C LEU A 248 -0.76 29.88 9.77
N GLY A 249 0.46 29.38 9.97
CA GLY A 249 1.02 29.11 11.30
C GLY A 249 1.14 30.37 12.15
N LEU A 250 1.68 31.45 11.58
CA LEU A 250 1.78 32.75 12.25
C LEU A 250 0.39 33.31 12.58
N GLY A 251 -0.56 33.21 11.64
CA GLY A 251 -1.96 33.57 11.86
C GLY A 251 -2.59 32.78 13.01
N ALA A 252 -2.32 31.48 13.12
CA ALA A 252 -2.78 30.64 14.24
C ALA A 252 -2.16 31.08 15.58
N VAL A 253 -0.87 31.43 15.60
CA VAL A 253 -0.20 31.99 16.78
C VAL A 253 -0.87 33.30 17.19
N VAL A 254 -0.98 34.26 16.27
CA VAL A 254 -1.60 35.57 16.52
C VAL A 254 -3.04 35.40 17.03
N LEU A 255 -3.84 34.56 16.39
CA LEU A 255 -5.20 34.27 16.82
C LEU A 255 -5.24 33.68 18.23
N THR A 256 -4.28 32.82 18.59
CA THR A 256 -4.15 32.23 19.92
C THR A 256 -3.86 33.32 20.96
N PHE A 257 -2.91 34.21 20.69
CA PHE A 257 -2.59 35.35 21.56
C PHE A 257 -3.77 36.31 21.74
N LEU A 258 -4.47 36.66 20.65
CA LEU A 258 -5.62 37.57 20.69
C LEU A 258 -6.84 37.00 21.40
N ARG A 259 -7.06 35.68 21.32
CA ARG A 259 -8.20 35.02 21.94
C ARG A 259 -7.94 34.57 23.38
N PHE A 260 -6.68 34.48 23.80
CA PHE A 260 -6.33 34.06 25.15
C PHE A 260 -6.64 35.15 26.17
N ARG A 261 -7.24 34.76 27.29
CA ARG A 261 -7.48 35.63 28.44
C ARG A 261 -7.22 34.85 29.72
N PHE A 262 -6.57 35.47 30.70
CA PHE A 262 -6.46 34.99 32.07
C PHE A 262 -7.80 35.13 32.79
N ALA A 263 -8.79 34.36 32.33
CA ALA A 263 -10.12 34.35 32.89
C ALA A 263 -10.43 32.97 33.45
N HIS A 264 -11.12 32.93 34.59
CA HIS A 264 -11.64 31.69 35.11
C HIS A 264 -12.63 31.11 34.11
N ARG A 265 -12.38 29.88 33.63
CA ARG A 265 -13.34 29.18 32.77
C ARG A 265 -14.50 28.71 33.64
N SER A 266 -15.54 29.53 33.77
CA SER A 266 -16.83 29.00 34.24
C SER A 266 -17.33 27.97 33.23
N GLU A 267 -18.00 26.92 33.69
CA GLU A 267 -18.53 25.84 32.86
C GLU A 267 -19.33 26.38 31.65
N SER A 268 -18.66 26.45 30.50
CA SER A 268 -19.22 26.61 29.16
C SER A 268 -20.33 27.68 29.01
N SER A 269 -19.91 28.92 28.76
CA SER A 269 -20.64 29.85 27.90
C SER A 269 -20.63 29.34 26.44
N SER A 270 -21.45 28.32 26.15
CA SER A 270 -21.75 27.92 24.76
C SER A 270 -22.63 29.00 24.11
N TRP A 271 -22.36 29.35 22.86
CA TRP A 271 -23.18 30.34 22.12
C TRP A 271 -24.67 29.91 22.06
N TRP A 272 -24.93 28.59 22.03
CA TRP A 272 -26.27 27.99 22.14
C TRP A 272 -26.97 28.28 23.47
N ARG A 273 -26.19 28.46 24.55
CA ARG A 273 -26.72 28.85 25.88
C ARG A 273 -26.92 30.35 25.99
N ARG A 274 -26.21 31.20 25.24
CA ARG A 274 -26.51 32.65 25.12
C ARG A 274 -27.82 32.89 24.37
N LEU A 275 -28.12 32.07 23.36
CA LEU A 275 -29.42 32.05 22.68
C LEU A 275 -30.56 31.56 23.60
N ARG A 276 -30.33 30.57 24.47
CA ARG A 276 -31.33 30.14 25.48
C ARG A 276 -31.40 31.03 26.72
N ALA A 277 -30.32 31.73 27.08
CA ALA A 277 -30.26 32.63 28.23
C ALA A 277 -31.02 33.94 27.98
N ARG A 278 -31.31 34.30 26.73
CA ARG A 278 -32.28 35.36 26.42
C ARG A 278 -33.73 35.03 26.80
N VAL A 279 -34.02 33.79 27.23
CA VAL A 279 -35.39 33.33 27.58
C VAL A 279 -35.56 33.04 29.08
N LYS A 280 -34.53 33.19 29.92
CA LYS A 280 -34.69 33.06 31.38
C LYS A 280 -34.19 34.29 32.11
N LYS A 281 -35.13 35.03 32.72
CA LYS A 281 -34.86 36.04 33.76
C LYS A 281 -33.92 35.41 34.80
N PRO A 282 -32.93 36.17 35.31
CA PRO A 282 -32.11 35.69 36.42
C PRO A 282 -33.02 35.39 37.62
N PRO A 283 -32.87 34.25 38.30
CA PRO A 283 -33.53 34.06 39.57
C PRO A 283 -33.00 35.11 40.53
N THR A 284 -33.91 35.86 41.15
CA THR A 284 -33.62 36.76 42.26
C THR A 284 -32.89 35.94 43.33
N LEU A 285 -31.63 36.26 43.59
CA LEU A 285 -30.87 35.66 44.69
C LEU A 285 -31.50 36.17 45.99
N LEU A 286 -32.40 35.37 46.57
CA LEU A 286 -32.81 35.57 47.95
C LEU A 286 -31.59 35.29 48.84
N PRO A 287 -31.30 36.14 49.85
CA PRO A 287 -30.23 35.87 50.80
C PRO A 287 -30.49 34.52 51.44
N ALA A 288 -29.50 33.63 51.38
CA ALA A 288 -29.55 32.33 52.03
C ALA A 288 -29.71 32.56 53.53
N ARG A 289 -30.93 32.32 54.04
CA ARG A 289 -31.14 32.14 55.48
C ARG A 289 -30.40 30.86 55.87
N ILE A 290 -29.37 31.02 56.69
CA ILE A 290 -28.72 29.93 57.41
C ILE A 290 -29.73 29.45 58.44
N GLY A 291 -30.43 28.38 58.09
CA GLY A 291 -31.47 27.76 58.90
C GLY A 291 -32.11 26.67 58.08
N SER A 292 -31.53 25.46 58.10
CA SER A 292 -32.09 24.29 57.44
C SER A 292 -33.32 23.82 58.24
N PRO A 293 -34.54 23.87 57.70
CA PRO A 293 -35.60 23.03 58.23
C PRO A 293 -35.28 21.58 57.84
N ALA A 294 -35.44 20.65 58.79
CA ALA A 294 -35.29 19.23 58.57
C ALA A 294 -36.11 18.83 57.33
N THR A 295 -35.43 18.33 56.30
CA THR A 295 -36.08 17.85 55.09
C THR A 295 -36.86 16.58 55.46
N PRO A 296 -38.14 16.46 55.06
CA PRO A 296 -38.90 15.24 55.32
C PRO A 296 -38.16 14.06 54.67
N PRO A 297 -38.17 12.86 55.30
CA PRO A 297 -37.49 11.69 54.76
C PRO A 297 -38.05 11.41 53.36
N VAL A 298 -37.22 11.56 52.34
CA VAL A 298 -37.55 11.22 50.97
C VAL A 298 -37.86 9.72 50.95
N ALA A 299 -39.13 9.37 50.77
CA ALA A 299 -39.58 7.99 50.64
C ALA A 299 -38.76 7.32 49.52
N ARG A 300 -37.88 6.39 49.88
CA ARG A 300 -37.09 5.61 48.92
C ARG A 300 -38.06 4.70 48.18
N PRO A 301 -38.31 4.91 46.86
CA PRO A 301 -39.13 3.98 46.13
C PRO A 301 -38.38 2.64 46.10
N SER A 302 -38.96 1.59 46.66
CA SER A 302 -38.39 0.25 46.65
C SER A 302 -38.57 -0.36 45.26
N PHE A 303 -37.75 0.06 44.30
CA PHE A 303 -37.69 -0.60 43.01
C PHE A 303 -37.10 -1.99 43.18
N ARG A 304 -37.84 -3.03 42.77
CA ARG A 304 -37.33 -4.39 42.66
C ARG A 304 -36.26 -4.41 41.57
N ARG A 305 -34.98 -4.31 41.94
CA ARG A 305 -33.87 -4.26 40.98
C ARG A 305 -33.64 -5.66 40.43
N VAL A 306 -34.11 -5.92 39.21
CA VAL A 306 -33.83 -7.17 38.49
C VAL A 306 -32.47 -7.04 37.80
N PHE A 307 -31.47 -7.75 38.28
CA PHE A 307 -30.15 -7.82 37.66
C PHE A 307 -30.04 -9.11 36.83
N GLY A 308 -30.53 -9.06 35.59
CA GLY A 308 -30.52 -10.18 34.65
C GLY A 308 -29.84 -9.86 33.32
N LEU A 309 -29.71 -10.88 32.45
CA LEU A 309 -29.12 -10.73 31.12
C LEU A 309 -29.84 -9.65 30.28
N ALA A 310 -31.16 -9.55 30.38
CA ALA A 310 -31.93 -8.51 29.67
C ALA A 310 -31.55 -7.09 30.13
N THR A 311 -31.31 -6.88 31.42
CA THR A 311 -30.85 -5.57 31.92
C THR A 311 -29.42 -5.26 31.50
N GLN A 312 -28.54 -6.27 31.45
CA GLN A 312 -27.16 -6.11 30.95
C GLN A 312 -27.15 -5.79 29.45
N GLY A 313 -28.03 -6.41 28.66
CA GLY A 313 -28.23 -6.08 27.25
C GLY A 313 -28.71 -4.63 27.05
N ARG A 314 -29.72 -4.20 27.81
CA ARG A 314 -30.20 -2.80 27.77
C ARG A 314 -29.11 -1.80 28.19
N GLN A 315 -28.34 -2.10 29.24
CA GLN A 315 -27.20 -1.29 29.66
C GLN A 315 -26.13 -1.20 28.57
N THR A 316 -25.81 -2.33 27.93
CA THR A 316 -24.84 -2.38 26.83
C THR A 316 -25.28 -1.51 25.66
N LEU A 317 -26.55 -1.62 25.24
CA LEU A 317 -27.13 -0.82 24.16
C LEU A 317 -27.19 0.67 24.52
N ALA A 318 -27.53 1.01 25.77
CA ALA A 318 -27.53 2.39 26.24
C ALA A 318 -26.12 3.01 26.18
N ILE A 319 -25.09 2.27 26.62
CA ILE A 319 -23.68 2.69 26.53
C ILE A 319 -23.25 2.80 25.07
N ALA A 320 -23.67 1.89 24.20
CA ALA A 320 -23.37 1.93 22.77
C ALA A 320 -24.00 3.15 22.08
N ALA A 321 -25.27 3.44 22.36
CA ALA A 321 -25.98 4.61 21.82
C ALA A 321 -25.36 5.93 22.31
N ASP A 322 -25.00 6.00 23.59
CA ASP A 322 -24.32 7.17 24.17
C ASP A 322 -22.91 7.36 23.58
N SER A 323 -22.15 6.27 23.42
CA SER A 323 -20.83 6.28 22.77
C SER A 323 -20.94 6.74 21.31
N LEU A 324 -21.89 6.19 20.54
CA LEU A 324 -22.19 6.59 19.16
C LEU A 324 -22.52 8.08 19.09
N ARG A 325 -23.45 8.56 19.93
CA ARG A 325 -23.87 9.97 19.96
C ARG A 325 -22.68 10.90 20.26
N MET A 326 -21.86 10.53 21.23
CA MET A 326 -20.66 11.30 21.57
C MET A 326 -19.71 11.43 20.37
N MET A 327 -19.42 10.31 19.70
CA MET A 327 -18.52 10.30 18.55
C MET A 327 -19.11 11.12 17.40
N VAL A 328 -20.34 10.86 16.97
CA VAL A 328 -21.00 11.54 15.84
C VAL A 328 -21.12 13.06 16.05
N THR A 329 -21.33 13.50 17.29
CA THR A 329 -21.47 14.94 17.62
C THR A 329 -20.13 15.65 17.87
N SER A 330 -19.03 14.91 17.98
CA SER A 330 -17.70 15.49 18.16
C SER A 330 -17.16 16.07 16.84
N TRP A 331 -16.24 17.04 16.92
CA TRP A 331 -15.60 17.57 15.72
C TRP A 331 -14.81 16.51 14.94
N ALA A 332 -14.16 15.58 15.64
CA ALA A 332 -13.49 14.45 15.02
C ALA A 332 -14.50 13.53 14.30
N GLY A 333 -15.68 13.32 14.86
CA GLY A 333 -16.73 12.50 14.23
C GLY A 333 -17.37 13.17 13.03
N LEU A 334 -17.55 14.49 13.07
CA LEU A 334 -17.98 15.25 11.90
C LEU A 334 -16.92 15.24 10.79
N ALA A 335 -15.63 15.34 11.13
CA ALA A 335 -14.56 15.16 10.17
C ALA A 335 -14.60 13.74 9.56
N LEU A 336 -14.74 12.71 10.41
CA LEU A 336 -14.79 11.31 9.98
C LEU A 336 -16.00 11.03 9.08
N LEU A 337 -17.20 11.46 9.48
CA LEU A 337 -18.46 11.03 8.84
C LEU A 337 -18.92 11.98 7.74
N VAL A 338 -18.52 13.25 7.74
CA VAL A 338 -18.96 14.22 6.73
C VAL A 338 -17.81 14.59 5.81
N VAL A 339 -16.68 15.05 6.37
CA VAL A 339 -15.60 15.62 5.57
C VAL A 339 -14.88 14.54 4.76
N ILE A 340 -14.54 13.39 5.37
CA ILE A 340 -13.86 12.30 4.65
C ILE A 340 -14.71 11.76 3.49
N PRO A 341 -15.99 11.35 3.66
CA PRO A 341 -16.80 10.88 2.55
C PRO A 341 -17.02 11.94 1.47
N LEU A 342 -17.24 13.19 1.86
CA LEU A 342 -17.42 14.29 0.90
C LEU A 342 -16.16 14.49 0.03
N LEU A 343 -14.97 14.47 0.63
CA LEU A 343 -13.70 14.59 -0.12
C LEU A 343 -13.35 13.31 -0.88
N THR A 344 -13.92 12.16 -0.52
CA THR A 344 -13.68 10.91 -1.25
C THR A 344 -14.26 10.96 -2.66
N VAL A 345 -15.41 11.62 -2.86
CA VAL A 345 -16.04 11.78 -4.18
C VAL A 345 -15.05 12.32 -5.23
N PRO A 346 -14.48 13.53 -5.07
CA PRO A 346 -13.54 14.08 -6.03
C PRO A 346 -12.22 13.30 -6.13
N VAL A 347 -11.76 12.66 -5.05
CA VAL A 347 -10.56 11.80 -5.10
C VAL A 347 -10.80 10.60 -6.00
N VAL A 348 -11.95 9.92 -5.86
CA VAL A 348 -12.32 8.81 -6.76
C VAL A 348 -12.44 9.32 -8.19
N LEU A 349 -13.03 10.50 -8.41
CA LEU A 349 -13.12 11.08 -9.75
C LEU A 349 -11.74 11.27 -10.38
N ASP A 350 -10.78 11.83 -9.65
CA ASP A 350 -9.41 12.07 -10.11
C ASP A 350 -8.63 10.78 -10.40
N GLN A 351 -8.70 9.81 -9.47
CA GLN A 351 -7.95 8.55 -9.58
C GLN A 351 -8.50 7.60 -10.65
N LEU A 352 -9.71 7.87 -11.15
CA LEU A 352 -10.25 7.24 -12.33
C LEU A 352 -9.69 7.84 -13.62
N GLU A 353 -8.41 8.20 -13.63
CA GLU A 353 -7.65 8.63 -14.79
C GLU A 353 -6.27 7.96 -14.76
N SER A 354 -5.77 7.53 -15.92
CA SER A 354 -4.43 6.95 -16.06
C SER A 354 -3.73 7.60 -17.23
N ASN A 355 -2.57 8.24 -16.99
CA ASN A 355 -1.81 8.96 -18.01
C ASN A 355 -2.65 9.98 -18.81
N GLY A 356 -3.59 10.66 -18.13
CA GLY A 356 -4.52 11.62 -18.74
C GLY A 356 -5.71 10.99 -19.49
N VAL A 357 -5.88 9.67 -19.42
CA VAL A 357 -7.00 8.94 -20.02
C VAL A 357 -8.02 8.56 -18.94
N PRO A 358 -9.28 9.00 -19.04
CA PRO A 358 -10.30 8.66 -18.05
C PRO A 358 -10.67 7.19 -18.10
N LEU A 359 -10.57 6.51 -16.97
CA LEU A 359 -10.93 5.11 -16.77
C LEU A 359 -12.45 4.97 -16.65
N LEU A 360 -12.96 3.78 -16.98
CA LEU A 360 -14.35 3.44 -16.71
C LEU A 360 -14.58 3.32 -15.18
N PRO A 361 -15.54 4.07 -14.60
CA PRO A 361 -15.85 4.08 -13.17
C PRO A 361 -16.65 2.82 -12.75
N THR A 362 -16.19 1.63 -13.16
CA THR A 362 -16.80 0.36 -12.78
C THR A 362 -16.83 0.22 -11.25
N THR A 363 -17.83 -0.48 -10.73
CA THR A 363 -17.98 -0.66 -9.27
C THR A 363 -16.72 -1.28 -8.64
N ALA A 364 -16.08 -2.23 -9.32
CA ALA A 364 -14.81 -2.83 -8.90
C ALA A 364 -13.66 -1.81 -8.79
N GLN A 365 -13.54 -0.91 -9.77
CA GLN A 365 -12.49 0.12 -9.78
C GLN A 365 -12.70 1.13 -8.64
N VAL A 366 -13.94 1.58 -8.46
CA VAL A 366 -14.29 2.51 -7.37
C VAL A 366 -14.02 1.86 -6.01
N LEU A 367 -14.42 0.60 -5.83
CA LEU A 367 -14.15 -0.13 -4.59
C LEU A 367 -12.66 -0.25 -4.28
N THR A 368 -11.82 -0.45 -5.29
CA THR A 368 -10.36 -0.49 -5.12
C THR A 368 -9.83 0.83 -4.54
N GLU A 369 -10.38 1.97 -4.97
CA GLU A 369 -10.02 3.28 -4.43
C GLU A 369 -10.60 3.54 -3.02
N LEU A 370 -11.72 2.90 -2.68
CA LEU A 370 -12.40 3.01 -1.38
C LEU A 370 -11.84 2.07 -0.30
N THR A 371 -11.12 1.02 -0.69
CA THR A 371 -10.53 0.03 0.22
C THR A 371 -9.03 0.21 0.34
N GLY A 372 -8.48 -0.15 1.50
CA GLY A 372 -7.04 -0.20 1.74
C GLY A 372 -6.72 -1.22 2.82
N SER A 373 -5.64 -1.97 2.63
CA SER A 373 -5.14 -2.90 3.65
C SER A 373 -4.58 -2.13 4.85
N MET A 374 -4.73 -2.68 6.06
CA MET A 374 -4.10 -2.14 7.28
C MET A 374 -2.58 -2.12 7.21
N GLY A 375 -2.00 -3.05 6.44
CA GLY A 375 -0.56 -3.19 6.25
C GLY A 375 0.01 -2.34 5.12
N ASP A 376 -0.81 -1.54 4.43
CA ASP A 376 -0.36 -0.71 3.31
C ASP A 376 0.05 0.68 3.82
N GLU A 377 1.34 0.83 4.07
CA GLU A 377 1.98 2.03 4.63
C GLU A 377 1.83 3.30 3.77
N LEU A 378 1.59 3.14 2.47
CA LEU A 378 1.39 4.24 1.52
C LEU A 378 -0.09 4.56 1.27
N SER A 379 -1.00 3.81 1.89
CA SER A 379 -2.43 4.01 1.67
C SER A 379 -2.94 5.30 2.33
N ARG A 380 -3.70 6.11 1.58
CA ARG A 380 -4.43 7.27 2.10
C ARG A 380 -5.40 6.93 3.25
N TRP A 381 -5.79 5.66 3.36
CA TRP A 381 -6.70 5.14 4.37
C TRP A 381 -6.06 4.95 5.76
N VAL A 382 -4.74 5.18 5.90
CA VAL A 382 -4.00 5.23 7.19
C VAL A 382 -4.65 6.17 8.21
N ILE A 383 -5.40 7.18 7.76
CA ILE A 383 -6.11 8.11 8.64
C ILE A 383 -7.22 7.43 9.48
N ILE A 384 -7.86 6.38 8.98
CA ILE A 384 -8.94 5.69 9.68
C ILE A 384 -8.41 4.97 10.93
N PRO A 385 -7.32 4.16 10.86
CA PRO A 385 -6.64 3.64 12.05
C PRO A 385 -6.29 4.70 13.10
N PHE A 386 -5.75 5.85 12.70
CA PHE A 386 -5.46 6.93 13.65
C PHE A 386 -6.71 7.47 14.35
N LEU A 387 -7.82 7.62 13.62
CA LEU A 387 -9.09 8.02 14.20
C LEU A 387 -9.67 6.93 15.11
N ILE A 388 -9.51 5.65 14.77
CA ILE A 388 -9.90 4.53 15.63
C ILE A 388 -9.13 4.60 16.95
N ILE A 389 -7.81 4.82 16.92
CA ILE A 389 -6.98 5.00 18.13
C ILE A 389 -7.52 6.19 18.96
N PHE A 390 -7.75 7.34 18.31
CA PHE A 390 -8.26 8.53 18.98
C PHE A 390 -9.62 8.29 19.65
N PHE A 391 -10.58 7.71 18.93
CA PHE A 391 -11.91 7.43 19.48
C PHE A 391 -11.88 6.35 20.57
N ALA A 392 -11.06 5.30 20.41
CA ALA A 392 -10.86 4.29 21.44
C ALA A 392 -10.32 4.94 22.73
N GLY A 393 -9.32 5.83 22.61
CA GLY A 393 -8.78 6.59 23.73
C GLY A 393 -9.79 7.49 24.41
N GLU A 394 -10.53 8.31 23.64
CA GLU A 394 -11.58 9.18 24.18
C GLU A 394 -12.69 8.37 24.86
N LEU A 395 -13.13 7.25 24.27
CA LEU A 395 -14.16 6.39 24.83
C LEU A 395 -13.73 5.78 26.16
N VAL A 396 -12.50 5.28 26.27
CA VAL A 396 -12.03 4.61 27.50
C VAL A 396 -11.79 5.61 28.63
N TRP A 397 -11.26 6.80 28.32
CA TRP A 397 -10.85 7.78 29.33
C TRP A 397 -11.93 8.80 29.70
N ARG A 398 -13.02 8.89 28.95
CA ARG A 398 -14.11 9.86 29.14
C ARG A 398 -14.59 10.00 30.57
N GLU A 399 -14.93 8.87 31.22
CA GLU A 399 -15.48 8.91 32.57
C GLU A 399 -14.44 9.39 33.59
N ARG A 400 -13.16 9.04 33.40
CA ARG A 400 -12.05 9.45 34.27
C ARG A 400 -11.71 10.93 34.09
N ASP A 401 -11.69 11.42 32.85
CA ASP A 401 -11.46 12.82 32.52
C ASP A 401 -12.57 13.73 33.10
N ALA A 402 -13.80 13.21 33.18
CA ALA A 402 -14.93 13.89 33.81
C ALA A 402 -14.95 13.76 35.35
N ARG A 403 -13.99 13.05 35.96
CA ARG A 403 -13.97 12.70 37.40
C ARG A 403 -15.20 11.91 37.86
N LEU A 404 -15.84 11.19 36.94
CA LEU A 404 -16.99 10.31 37.19
C LEU A 404 -16.60 8.82 37.26
N GLY A 405 -15.32 8.50 37.06
CA GLY A 405 -14.79 7.13 37.07
C GLY A 405 -15.24 6.32 38.27
N ASP A 406 -15.06 6.86 39.48
CA ASP A 406 -15.44 6.18 40.73
C ASP A 406 -16.95 5.91 40.81
N ILE A 407 -17.80 6.83 40.32
CA ILE A 407 -19.25 6.64 40.25
C ILE A 407 -19.59 5.51 39.27
N THR A 408 -18.99 5.53 38.07
CA THR A 408 -19.22 4.49 37.06
C THR A 408 -18.71 3.12 37.46
N ASP A 409 -17.64 3.06 38.25
CA ASP A 409 -17.05 1.81 38.73
C ASP A 409 -17.89 1.14 39.82
N THR A 410 -18.72 1.92 40.54
CA THR A 410 -19.69 1.40 41.52
C THR A 410 -20.98 0.88 40.89
N MET A 411 -21.18 1.03 39.57
CA MET A 411 -22.37 0.52 38.91
C MET A 411 -22.46 -1.01 38.99
N PRO A 412 -23.64 -1.59 39.27
CA PRO A 412 -23.86 -3.03 39.35
C PRO A 412 -23.96 -3.66 37.96
N ALA A 413 -22.93 -3.45 37.13
CA ALA A 413 -22.78 -4.05 35.80
C ALA A 413 -21.49 -4.89 35.75
N PRO A 414 -21.49 -6.06 35.10
CA PRO A 414 -20.26 -6.81 34.82
C PRO A 414 -19.26 -5.99 33.98
N HIS A 415 -17.98 -6.36 34.01
CA HIS A 415 -16.91 -5.65 33.28
C HIS A 415 -17.06 -5.70 31.76
N TRP A 416 -17.69 -6.75 31.23
CA TRP A 416 -17.88 -6.91 29.79
C TRP A 416 -18.93 -5.93 29.22
N VAL A 417 -19.89 -5.46 30.03
CA VAL A 417 -20.98 -4.56 29.59
C VAL A 417 -20.45 -3.22 29.07
N PRO A 418 -19.63 -2.46 29.82
CA PRO A 418 -19.07 -1.20 29.30
C PRO A 418 -18.08 -1.42 28.16
N LEU A 419 -17.30 -2.51 28.17
CA LEU A 419 -16.36 -2.83 27.09
C LEU A 419 -17.12 -3.11 25.77
N LEU A 420 -18.11 -3.99 25.82
CA LEU A 420 -18.93 -4.35 24.67
C LEU A 420 -19.77 -3.16 24.20
N GLY A 421 -20.32 -2.36 25.12
CA GLY A 421 -21.07 -1.15 24.77
C GLY A 421 -20.20 -0.14 24.01
N LYS A 422 -18.97 0.13 24.48
CA LYS A 422 -18.03 1.03 23.80
C LYS A 422 -17.58 0.46 22.44
N LEU A 423 -17.31 -0.84 22.36
CA LEU A 423 -16.96 -1.53 21.11
C LEU A 423 -18.10 -1.46 20.09
N LEU A 424 -19.34 -1.73 20.50
CA LEU A 424 -20.52 -1.62 19.63
C LEU A 424 -20.75 -0.18 19.18
N GLY A 425 -20.59 0.80 20.07
CA GLY A 425 -20.67 2.22 19.70
C GLY A 425 -19.65 2.60 18.64
N LEU A 426 -18.39 2.16 18.79
CA LEU A 426 -17.32 2.41 17.82
C LEU A 426 -17.56 1.65 16.52
N GLY A 427 -18.02 0.41 16.60
CA GLY A 427 -18.39 -0.41 15.44
C GLY A 427 -19.55 0.19 14.63
N LEU A 428 -20.55 0.79 15.29
CA LEU A 428 -21.64 1.50 14.62
C LEU A 428 -21.16 2.76 13.90
N VAL A 429 -20.22 3.52 14.49
CA VAL A 429 -19.59 4.66 13.80
C VAL A 429 -18.83 4.21 12.55
N LEU A 430 -18.06 3.12 12.65
CA LEU A 430 -17.34 2.56 11.50
C LEU A 430 -18.30 2.02 10.43
N THR A 431 -19.41 1.40 10.84
CA THR A 431 -20.46 0.94 9.92
C THR A 431 -21.11 2.12 9.19
N LEU A 432 -21.40 3.22 9.90
CA LEU A 432 -21.92 4.45 9.31
C LEU A 432 -20.91 5.07 8.35
N LEU A 433 -19.62 5.10 8.70
CA LEU A 433 -18.55 5.53 7.81
C LEU A 433 -18.54 4.70 6.52
N MET A 434 -18.58 3.38 6.60
CA MET A 434 -18.61 2.50 5.41
C MET A 434 -19.83 2.78 4.52
N ALA A 435 -21.00 3.04 5.12
CA ALA A 435 -22.19 3.43 4.39
C ALA A 435 -22.02 4.77 3.66
N LEU A 436 -21.40 5.77 4.31
CA LEU A 436 -21.17 7.09 3.72
C LEU A 436 -20.08 7.05 2.64
N LEU A 437 -19.03 6.24 2.80
CA LEU A 437 -18.04 6.00 1.75
C LEU A 437 -18.65 5.28 0.54
N THR A 438 -19.54 4.32 0.78
CA THR A 438 -20.32 3.67 -0.28
C THR A 438 -21.17 4.69 -1.04
N ALA A 439 -21.88 5.55 -0.32
CA ALA A 439 -22.67 6.63 -0.92
C ALA A 439 -21.79 7.62 -1.72
N ALA A 440 -20.59 7.93 -1.23
CA ALA A 440 -19.62 8.76 -1.94
C ALA A 440 -19.13 8.09 -3.23
N GLY A 441 -18.82 6.79 -3.21
CA GLY A 441 -18.46 6.01 -4.39
C GLY A 441 -19.55 6.02 -5.46
N ILE A 442 -20.79 5.73 -5.06
CA ILE A 442 -21.97 5.80 -5.94
C ILE A 442 -22.15 7.22 -6.48
N GLY A 443 -21.98 8.25 -5.64
CA GLY A 443 -21.99 9.65 -6.04
C GLY A 443 -20.95 9.98 -7.11
N ALA A 444 -19.71 9.48 -6.96
CA ALA A 444 -18.65 9.66 -7.95
C ALA A 444 -18.98 8.97 -9.29
N GLN A 445 -19.54 7.76 -9.24
CA GLN A 445 -20.00 7.06 -10.45
C GLN A 445 -21.12 7.83 -11.17
N LEU A 446 -22.10 8.36 -10.42
CA LEU A 446 -23.17 9.21 -10.96
C LEU A 446 -22.62 10.46 -11.64
N ILE A 447 -21.65 11.14 -11.03
CA ILE A 447 -21.00 12.34 -11.60
C ILE A 447 -20.27 12.03 -12.92
N ARG A 448 -19.68 10.83 -13.04
CA ARG A 448 -19.06 10.35 -14.30
C ARG A 448 -20.06 9.79 -15.31
N GLY A 449 -21.37 9.80 -15.00
CA GLY A 449 -22.43 9.32 -15.90
C GLY A 449 -22.55 7.79 -15.98
N TYR A 450 -22.04 7.07 -14.99
CA TYR A 450 -22.14 5.60 -14.93
C TYR A 450 -23.32 5.17 -14.05
N GLN A 451 -24.18 4.30 -14.57
CA GLN A 451 -25.45 3.91 -13.93
C GLN A 451 -25.54 2.42 -13.55
N ASP A 452 -24.56 1.59 -13.95
CA ASP A 452 -24.57 0.15 -13.68
C ASP A 452 -23.97 -0.16 -12.29
N PHE A 453 -24.69 0.18 -11.22
CA PHE A 453 -24.22 -0.02 -9.85
C PHE A 453 -24.40 -1.46 -9.37
N GLU A 454 -23.31 -2.10 -8.97
CA GLU A 454 -23.36 -3.42 -8.32
C GLU A 454 -23.51 -3.24 -6.79
N LEU A 455 -24.71 -2.90 -6.31
CA LEU A 455 -24.96 -2.70 -4.87
C LEU A 455 -24.59 -3.91 -4.02
N GLY A 456 -24.81 -5.12 -4.54
CA GLY A 456 -24.40 -6.36 -3.87
C GLY A 456 -22.88 -6.47 -3.71
N LEU A 457 -22.09 -5.93 -4.64
CA LEU A 457 -20.63 -5.91 -4.55
C LEU A 457 -20.17 -4.89 -3.51
N TYR A 458 -20.77 -3.70 -3.47
CA TYR A 458 -20.52 -2.70 -2.43
C TYR A 458 -20.75 -3.28 -1.03
N LEU A 459 -21.90 -3.95 -0.82
CA LEU A 459 -22.22 -4.56 0.47
C LEU A 459 -21.19 -5.61 0.89
N LYS A 460 -20.83 -6.51 -0.03
CA LYS A 460 -19.85 -7.57 0.23
C LYS A 460 -18.48 -7.00 0.58
N VAL A 461 -17.98 -6.02 -0.17
CA VAL A 461 -16.64 -5.47 0.03
C VAL A 461 -16.59 -4.54 1.26
N MET A 462 -17.45 -3.53 1.32
CA MET A 462 -17.37 -2.50 2.36
C MET A 462 -17.73 -3.05 3.75
N PHE A 463 -18.76 -3.89 3.84
CA PHE A 463 -19.25 -4.41 5.12
C PHE A 463 -18.77 -5.83 5.41
N GLY A 464 -18.54 -6.64 4.38
CA GLY A 464 -18.09 -8.03 4.54
C GLY A 464 -16.58 -8.20 4.58
N LEU A 465 -15.80 -7.33 3.93
CA LEU A 465 -14.33 -7.45 3.86
C LEU A 465 -13.61 -6.33 4.61
N GLN A 466 -13.91 -5.06 4.30
CA GLN A 466 -13.21 -3.91 4.87
C GLN A 466 -13.60 -3.64 6.34
N LEU A 467 -14.89 -3.69 6.67
CA LEU A 467 -15.37 -3.43 8.04
C LEU A 467 -14.76 -4.40 9.08
N PRO A 468 -14.67 -5.72 8.86
CA PRO A 468 -13.98 -6.63 9.78
C PRO A 468 -12.55 -6.21 10.13
N ASP A 469 -11.79 -5.68 9.17
CA ASP A 469 -10.42 -5.23 9.40
C ASP A 469 -10.38 -4.04 10.37
N TYR A 470 -11.26 -3.06 10.16
CA TYR A 470 -11.42 -1.95 11.10
C TYR A 470 -11.94 -2.38 12.47
N LEU A 471 -12.85 -3.38 12.54
CA LEU A 471 -13.37 -3.88 13.80
C LEU A 471 -12.31 -4.63 14.62
N LEU A 472 -11.50 -5.47 13.98
CA LEU A 472 -10.38 -6.17 14.63
C LEU A 472 -9.37 -5.16 15.20
N PHE A 473 -9.06 -4.11 14.45
CA PHE A 473 -8.16 -3.06 14.89
C PHE A 473 -8.79 -2.17 16.00
N ALA A 474 -10.08 -1.84 15.89
CA ALA A 474 -10.81 -1.09 16.91
C ALA A 474 -10.85 -1.82 18.24
N LEU A 475 -11.02 -3.15 18.21
CA LEU A 475 -10.88 -3.97 19.40
C LEU A 475 -9.47 -3.84 19.98
N LEU A 476 -8.42 -4.08 19.19
CA LEU A 476 -7.04 -3.95 19.65
C LEU A 476 -6.77 -2.58 20.31
N ALA A 477 -7.20 -1.48 19.68
CA ALA A 477 -7.05 -0.13 20.22
C ALA A 477 -7.78 0.04 21.58
N LEU A 478 -9.02 -0.42 21.70
CA LEU A 478 -9.77 -0.39 22.96
C LEU A 478 -9.08 -1.21 24.07
N LEU A 479 -8.52 -2.36 23.71
CA LEU A 479 -7.80 -3.22 24.65
C LEU A 479 -6.52 -2.55 25.15
N ILE A 480 -5.72 -1.96 24.25
CA ILE A 480 -4.52 -1.21 24.61
C ILE A 480 -4.87 -0.08 25.60
N HIS A 481 -5.91 0.72 25.30
CA HIS A 481 -6.34 1.78 26.20
C HIS A 481 -6.93 1.28 27.53
N GLY A 482 -7.53 0.08 27.56
CA GLY A 482 -8.02 -0.55 28.78
C GLY A 482 -6.91 -1.12 29.67
N VAL A 483 -5.81 -1.59 29.08
CA VAL A 483 -4.66 -2.15 29.80
C VAL A 483 -3.70 -1.06 30.26
N VAL A 484 -3.40 -0.08 29.42
CA VAL A 484 -2.45 0.99 29.74
C VAL A 484 -3.10 2.04 30.65
N ASP A 485 -2.55 2.20 31.87
CA ASP A 485 -3.11 3.08 32.93
C ASP A 485 -2.77 4.57 32.74
N HIS A 486 -2.37 4.98 31.54
CA HIS A 486 -2.06 6.37 31.24
C HIS A 486 -2.53 6.75 29.83
N LYS A 487 -3.40 7.76 29.72
CA LYS A 487 -4.08 8.12 28.46
C LYS A 487 -3.10 8.33 27.30
N TYR A 488 -2.07 9.16 27.50
CA TYR A 488 -1.07 9.47 26.46
C TYR A 488 -0.20 8.27 26.11
N LEU A 489 0.10 7.42 27.09
CA LEU A 489 0.87 6.20 26.85
C LEU A 489 0.04 5.19 26.07
N GLY A 490 -1.27 5.09 26.35
CA GLY A 490 -2.17 4.23 25.59
C GLY A 490 -2.23 4.63 24.12
N HIS A 491 -2.27 5.93 23.82
CA HIS A 491 -2.20 6.42 22.44
C HIS A 491 -0.87 6.08 21.79
N LEU A 492 0.25 6.31 22.50
CA LEU A 492 1.57 5.98 22.00
C LEU A 492 1.72 4.48 21.70
N VAL A 493 1.31 3.60 22.61
CA VAL A 493 1.37 2.15 22.43
C VAL A 493 0.45 1.71 21.28
N ALA A 494 -0.73 2.29 21.13
CA ALA A 494 -1.63 1.97 20.02
C ALA A 494 -1.08 2.43 18.67
N VAL A 495 -0.42 3.60 18.62
CA VAL A 495 0.28 4.08 17.42
C VAL A 495 1.47 3.18 17.09
N LEU A 496 2.29 2.81 18.08
CA LEU A 496 3.41 1.89 17.87
C LEU A 496 2.94 0.50 17.40
N ALA A 497 1.83 0.00 17.94
CA ALA A 497 1.23 -1.25 17.47
C ALA A 497 0.76 -1.13 16.01
N PHE A 498 0.14 -0.02 15.63
CA PHE A 498 -0.23 0.23 14.23
C PHE A 498 0.99 0.33 13.32
N VAL A 499 2.02 1.08 13.72
CA VAL A 499 3.28 1.21 12.97
C VAL A 499 3.95 -0.15 12.80
N PHE A 500 3.97 -1.00 13.83
CA PHE A 500 4.50 -2.36 13.71
C PHE A 500 3.68 -3.21 12.72
N ILE A 501 2.35 -3.10 12.72
CA ILE A 501 1.49 -3.82 11.77
C ILE A 501 1.74 -3.33 10.33
N ALA A 502 1.82 -2.01 10.13
CA ALA A 502 2.04 -1.40 8.82
C ALA A 502 3.44 -1.67 8.27
N LEU A 503 4.46 -1.69 9.14
CA LEU A 503 5.88 -1.77 8.79
C LEU A 503 6.50 -3.12 9.22
N ALA A 504 5.72 -4.20 9.34
CA ALA A 504 6.20 -5.47 9.92
C ALA A 504 7.40 -6.07 9.17
N SER A 505 7.42 -5.91 7.84
CA SER A 505 8.52 -6.34 6.96
C SER A 505 9.85 -5.66 7.29
N LEU A 506 9.84 -4.38 7.69
CA LEU A 506 11.02 -3.64 8.16
C LEU A 506 11.61 -4.21 9.45
N PHE A 507 10.84 -4.98 10.22
CA PHE A 507 11.32 -5.69 11.41
C PHE A 507 11.69 -7.15 11.12
N GLY A 508 11.70 -7.57 9.86
CA GLY A 508 11.94 -8.97 9.45
C GLY A 508 10.78 -9.92 9.74
N VAL A 509 9.59 -9.39 10.07
CA VAL A 509 8.38 -10.19 10.30
C VAL A 509 7.52 -10.17 9.04
N GLU A 510 7.63 -11.22 8.24
CA GLU A 510 6.93 -11.32 6.94
C GLU A 510 5.67 -12.20 6.98
N HIS A 511 5.54 -13.09 7.98
CA HIS A 511 4.45 -14.05 8.01
C HIS A 511 3.18 -13.45 8.64
N ASN A 512 2.08 -13.47 7.89
CA ASN A 512 0.74 -13.02 8.23
C ASN A 512 0.14 -13.70 9.47
N LEU A 513 0.65 -14.85 9.93
CA LEU A 513 0.25 -15.46 11.20
C LEU A 513 0.79 -14.71 12.43
N LEU A 514 1.82 -13.88 12.25
CA LEU A 514 2.50 -13.11 13.29
C LEU A 514 2.08 -11.63 13.33
N ILE A 515 1.50 -11.13 12.23
CA ILE A 515 1.11 -9.72 12.09
C ILE A 515 -0.38 -9.58 12.35
N TYR A 516 -0.75 -8.92 13.45
CA TYR A 516 -2.16 -8.84 13.89
C TYR A 516 -3.09 -8.28 12.81
N GLY A 517 -4.12 -9.05 12.48
CA GLY A 517 -5.12 -8.66 11.47
C GLY A 517 -4.63 -8.84 10.02
N ALA A 518 -3.39 -9.25 9.79
CA ALA A 518 -2.87 -9.50 8.44
C ALA A 518 -3.39 -10.81 7.85
N GLY A 519 -3.27 -10.93 6.54
CA GLY A 519 -3.71 -12.09 5.77
C GLY A 519 -3.54 -11.83 4.28
N PRO A 520 -3.66 -12.88 3.45
CA PRO A 520 -3.62 -12.73 2.02
C PRO A 520 -4.72 -11.78 1.53
N GLY A 521 -4.36 -10.92 0.59
CA GLY A 521 -5.31 -9.98 -0.01
C GLY A 521 -6.42 -10.70 -0.78
N TRP A 522 -7.63 -10.15 -0.75
CA TRP A 522 -8.71 -10.56 -1.65
C TRP A 522 -8.60 -9.79 -2.98
N SER A 523 -9.16 -10.35 -4.05
CA SER A 523 -9.13 -9.71 -5.37
C SER A 523 -10.42 -9.95 -6.14
N TYR A 524 -10.95 -8.90 -6.76
CA TYR A 524 -12.16 -8.95 -7.57
C TYR A 524 -11.89 -8.44 -8.98
N THR A 525 -12.43 -9.13 -9.99
CA THR A 525 -12.50 -8.64 -11.37
C THR A 525 -13.87 -8.95 -11.96
N ASP A 526 -14.36 -8.15 -12.90
CA ASP A 526 -15.67 -8.38 -13.53
C ASP A 526 -15.75 -9.72 -14.28
N MET A 527 -14.60 -10.28 -14.68
CA MET A 527 -14.52 -11.57 -15.38
C MET A 527 -14.53 -12.77 -14.42
N ARG A 528 -13.81 -12.68 -13.29
CA ARG A 528 -13.60 -13.80 -12.35
C ARG A 528 -14.49 -13.71 -11.11
N GLY A 529 -15.03 -12.52 -10.84
CA GLY A 529 -15.50 -12.14 -9.51
C GLY A 529 -14.37 -12.24 -8.49
N PHE A 530 -14.71 -12.65 -7.27
CA PHE A 530 -13.74 -12.90 -6.20
C PHE A 530 -12.85 -14.14 -6.43
N GLY A 531 -13.29 -15.08 -7.27
CA GLY A 531 -12.58 -16.33 -7.52
C GLY A 531 -12.25 -17.09 -6.22
N SER A 532 -11.07 -17.71 -6.21
CA SER A 532 -10.55 -18.47 -5.07
C SER A 532 -9.86 -17.62 -4.00
N SER A 533 -9.92 -16.29 -4.07
CA SER A 533 -9.18 -15.40 -3.16
C SER A 533 -9.83 -15.23 -1.78
N LEU A 534 -11.16 -15.38 -1.67
CA LEU A 534 -11.91 -15.18 -0.42
C LEU A 534 -11.67 -16.27 0.64
N GLY A 535 -11.47 -17.52 0.22
CA GLY A 535 -11.29 -18.64 1.15
C GLY A 535 -10.11 -18.44 2.09
N PRO A 536 -8.88 -18.23 1.57
CA PRO A 536 -7.70 -17.92 2.40
C PRO A 536 -7.92 -16.72 3.30
N TRP A 537 -8.43 -15.61 2.74
CA TRP A 537 -8.71 -14.40 3.51
C TRP A 537 -9.61 -14.68 4.72
N LEU A 538 -10.71 -15.42 4.54
CA LEU A 538 -11.64 -15.75 5.61
C LEU A 538 -10.98 -16.57 6.72
N TRP A 539 -10.15 -17.57 6.38
CA TRP A 539 -9.43 -18.36 7.37
C TRP A 539 -8.51 -17.50 8.25
N PHE A 540 -7.76 -16.59 7.64
CA PHE A 540 -6.92 -15.63 8.37
C PHE A 540 -7.73 -14.68 9.25
N LYS A 541 -8.88 -14.17 8.78
CA LYS A 541 -9.74 -13.30 9.59
C LYS A 541 -10.41 -14.04 10.74
N LEU A 542 -10.82 -15.30 10.56
CA LEU A 542 -11.32 -16.14 11.64
C LEU A 542 -10.24 -16.43 12.69
N TYR A 543 -9.00 -16.70 12.24
CA TYR A 543 -7.85 -16.87 13.13
C TYR A 543 -7.60 -15.61 13.97
N TRP A 544 -7.58 -14.43 13.35
CA TRP A 544 -7.41 -13.17 14.08
C TRP A 544 -8.63 -12.81 14.93
N ALA A 545 -9.84 -13.18 14.54
CA ALA A 545 -11.04 -13.03 15.37
C ALA A 545 -10.97 -13.91 16.64
N ALA A 546 -10.37 -15.11 16.54
CA ALA A 546 -10.13 -15.98 17.69
C ALA A 546 -9.10 -15.36 18.66
N TRP A 547 -8.02 -14.79 18.13
CA TRP A 547 -7.06 -14.01 18.93
C TRP A 547 -7.69 -12.77 19.57
N ALA A 548 -8.49 -12.02 18.80
CA ALA A 548 -9.26 -10.89 19.28
C ALA A 548 -10.17 -11.29 20.46
N LEU A 549 -10.85 -12.44 20.38
CA LEU A 549 -11.65 -12.97 21.48
C LEU A 549 -10.81 -13.27 22.72
N LEU A 550 -9.65 -13.92 22.57
CA LEU A 550 -8.72 -14.17 23.68
C LEU A 550 -8.23 -12.87 24.33
N LEU A 551 -7.85 -11.88 23.52
CA LEU A 551 -7.40 -10.59 24.01
C LEU A 551 -8.54 -9.83 24.71
N ALA A 552 -9.77 -9.91 24.21
CA ALA A 552 -10.96 -9.33 24.84
C ALA A 552 -11.25 -9.97 26.20
N LEU A 553 -11.14 -11.30 26.32
CA LEU A 553 -11.25 -12.00 27.60
C LEU A 553 -10.15 -11.54 28.57
N GLY A 554 -8.90 -11.49 28.11
CA GLY A 554 -7.76 -11.01 28.91
C GLY A 554 -7.94 -9.57 29.41
N ALA A 555 -8.38 -8.66 28.54
CA ALA A 555 -8.63 -7.28 28.93
C ALA A 555 -9.84 -7.13 29.87
N SER A 556 -10.87 -7.95 29.72
CA SER A 556 -12.01 -7.94 30.64
C SER A 556 -11.59 -8.31 32.07
N LEU A 557 -10.62 -9.22 32.20
CA LEU A 557 -10.05 -9.62 33.48
C LEU A 557 -9.15 -8.53 34.08
N LEU A 558 -8.34 -7.89 33.23
CA LEU A 558 -7.42 -6.84 33.61
C LEU A 558 -8.10 -5.46 33.76
N TRP A 559 -9.36 -5.30 33.37
CA TRP A 559 -10.04 -4.00 33.38
C TRP A 559 -10.00 -3.35 34.76
N ALA A 560 -9.37 -2.19 34.84
CA ALA A 560 -9.24 -1.43 36.07
C ALA A 560 -10.60 -0.83 36.46
N ARG A 561 -11.07 -1.15 37.68
CA ARG A 561 -12.16 -0.46 38.38
C ARG A 561 -11.62 0.05 39.71
N GLY A 562 -11.86 1.33 40.02
CA GLY A 562 -11.36 2.02 41.19
C GLY A 562 -9.97 2.64 40.99
N GLN A 563 -9.40 3.18 42.08
CA GLN A 563 -8.12 3.93 42.08
C GLN A 563 -6.85 3.06 42.01
N GLU A 564 -6.95 1.84 41.51
CA GLU A 564 -5.82 0.90 41.52
C GLU A 564 -4.91 1.10 40.32
N ARG A 565 -3.73 1.67 40.60
CA ARG A 565 -2.74 2.03 39.57
C ARG A 565 -1.69 0.95 39.28
N SER A 566 -1.58 -0.09 40.10
CA SER A 566 -0.50 -1.08 39.96
C SER A 566 -0.91 -2.31 39.13
N LEU A 567 -0.07 -2.68 38.14
CA LEU A 567 -0.26 -3.88 37.32
C LEU A 567 -0.23 -5.18 38.13
N GLY A 568 0.58 -5.24 39.20
CA GLY A 568 0.67 -6.42 40.07
C GLY A 568 -0.65 -6.74 40.79
N GLN A 569 -1.33 -5.72 41.31
CA GLN A 569 -2.64 -5.90 41.94
C GLN A 569 -3.72 -6.31 40.93
N ARG A 570 -3.66 -5.77 39.71
CA ARG A 570 -4.55 -6.17 38.60
C ARG A 570 -4.35 -7.63 38.22
N LEU A 571 -3.11 -8.13 38.18
CA LEU A 571 -2.83 -9.53 37.87
C LEU A 571 -3.28 -10.48 38.98
N GLN A 572 -3.08 -10.11 40.25
CA GLN A 572 -3.57 -10.90 41.40
C GLN A 572 -5.11 -11.00 41.39
N ARG A 573 -5.80 -9.91 41.03
CA ARG A 573 -7.26 -9.91 40.88
C ARG A 573 -7.73 -10.64 39.63
N ALA A 574 -7.00 -10.57 38.52
CA ALA A 574 -7.29 -11.36 37.34
C ALA A 574 -7.31 -12.86 37.67
N ARG A 575 -6.36 -13.35 38.48
CA ARG A 575 -6.36 -14.71 39.01
C ARG A 575 -7.62 -15.02 39.83
N ARG A 576 -8.03 -14.11 40.73
CA ARG A 576 -9.27 -14.28 41.51
C ARG A 576 -10.54 -14.22 40.66
N ARG A 577 -10.51 -13.51 39.53
CA ARG A 577 -11.62 -13.36 38.57
C ARG A 577 -11.67 -14.49 37.53
N PHE A 578 -10.64 -15.34 37.47
CA PHE A 578 -10.56 -16.47 36.55
C PHE A 578 -11.46 -17.61 37.02
N THR A 579 -12.76 -17.44 36.80
CA THR A 579 -13.80 -18.41 37.16
C THR A 579 -13.89 -19.54 36.13
N ARG A 580 -14.54 -20.67 36.48
CA ARG A 580 -14.74 -21.80 35.56
C ARG A 580 -15.31 -21.39 34.18
N PRO A 581 -16.33 -20.52 34.07
CA PRO A 581 -16.84 -20.08 32.76
C PRO A 581 -15.79 -19.33 31.93
N VAL A 582 -14.98 -18.47 32.57
CA VAL A 582 -13.90 -17.75 31.88
C VAL A 582 -12.78 -18.69 31.46
N ALA A 583 -12.47 -19.68 32.29
CA ALA A 583 -11.50 -20.72 31.95
C ALA A 583 -11.95 -21.54 30.74
N TRP A 584 -13.21 -21.96 30.68
CA TRP A 584 -13.78 -22.65 29.51
C TRP A 584 -13.77 -21.78 28.26
N ALA A 585 -14.19 -20.52 28.35
CA ALA A 585 -14.18 -19.59 27.21
C ALA A 585 -12.75 -19.35 26.69
N THR A 586 -11.78 -19.19 27.61
CA THR A 586 -10.36 -19.04 27.27
C THR A 586 -9.83 -20.30 26.60
N GLY A 587 -10.10 -21.49 27.18
CA GLY A 587 -9.68 -22.77 26.60
C GLY A 587 -10.26 -23.02 25.21
N ALA A 588 -11.55 -22.72 25.00
CA ALA A 588 -12.20 -22.83 23.70
C ALA A 588 -11.59 -21.88 22.67
N ALA A 589 -11.34 -20.62 23.04
CA ALA A 589 -10.73 -19.65 22.13
C ALA A 589 -9.26 -19.98 21.82
N SER A 590 -8.50 -20.51 22.79
CA SER A 590 -7.14 -21.01 22.57
C SER A 590 -7.12 -22.23 21.64
N LEU A 591 -8.05 -23.16 21.82
CA LEU A 591 -8.20 -24.31 20.91
C LEU A 591 -8.54 -23.86 19.49
N LEU A 592 -9.43 -22.87 19.35
CA LEU A 592 -9.78 -22.30 18.04
C LEU A 592 -8.56 -21.66 17.36
N VAL A 593 -7.74 -20.90 18.11
CA VAL A 593 -6.49 -20.33 17.60
C VAL A 593 -5.54 -21.43 17.11
N LEU A 594 -5.37 -22.51 17.88
CA LEU A 594 -4.47 -23.61 17.51
C LEU A 594 -4.97 -24.37 16.27
N ILE A 595 -6.27 -24.65 16.18
CA ILE A 595 -6.86 -25.35 15.03
C ILE A 595 -6.76 -24.48 13.77
N LEU A 596 -7.17 -23.22 13.83
CA LEU A 596 -7.14 -22.31 12.69
C LEU A 596 -5.71 -21.98 12.27
N GLY A 597 -4.84 -21.69 13.24
CA GLY A 597 -3.41 -21.44 13.01
C GLY A 597 -2.70 -22.66 12.43
N GLY A 598 -2.98 -23.85 12.97
CA GLY A 598 -2.43 -25.11 12.44
C GLY A 598 -2.92 -25.42 11.03
N PHE A 599 -4.19 -25.17 10.71
CA PHE A 599 -4.72 -25.32 9.36
C PHE A 599 -4.09 -24.34 8.38
N ILE A 600 -3.93 -23.06 8.77
CA ILE A 600 -3.24 -22.07 7.94
C ILE A 600 -1.79 -22.48 7.72
N PHE A 601 -1.05 -22.79 8.79
CA PHE A 601 0.35 -23.22 8.71
C PHE A 601 0.54 -24.47 7.84
N TYR A 602 -0.37 -25.44 7.92
CA TYR A 602 -0.36 -26.60 7.04
C TYR A 602 -0.53 -26.21 5.57
N ASN A 603 -1.41 -25.25 5.27
CA ASN A 603 -1.58 -24.76 3.89
C ASN A 603 -0.36 -23.96 3.41
N THR A 604 0.17 -23.05 4.24
CA THR A 604 1.20 -22.09 3.85
C THR A 604 2.61 -22.68 3.84
N ASN A 605 2.94 -23.60 4.76
CA ASN A 605 4.30 -24.11 4.97
C ASN A 605 4.47 -25.60 4.65
N VAL A 606 3.40 -26.41 4.67
CA VAL A 606 3.48 -27.85 4.38
C VAL A 606 3.00 -28.18 2.97
N LEU A 607 1.80 -27.71 2.59
CA LEU A 607 1.27 -27.89 1.23
C LEU A 607 1.94 -26.96 0.21
N ASN A 608 2.30 -25.76 0.65
CA ASN A 608 3.00 -24.76 -0.15
C ASN A 608 4.34 -24.44 0.52
N GLN A 609 5.31 -23.99 -0.27
CA GLN A 609 6.61 -23.59 0.24
C GLN A 609 6.59 -22.10 0.58
N TYR A 610 6.79 -21.79 1.86
CA TYR A 610 7.00 -20.43 2.33
C TYR A 610 8.50 -20.12 2.37
N PHE A 611 8.88 -18.99 1.80
CA PHE A 611 10.24 -18.47 1.88
C PHE A 611 10.19 -17.03 2.39
N THR A 612 11.10 -16.69 3.29
CA THR A 612 11.39 -15.31 3.69
C THR A 612 12.19 -14.58 2.62
N ALA A 613 12.30 -13.26 2.68
CA ALA A 613 13.14 -12.49 1.75
C ALA A 613 14.61 -12.94 1.81
N ALA A 614 15.14 -13.17 3.02
CA ALA A 614 16.50 -13.64 3.23
C ALA A 614 16.73 -15.05 2.63
N GLU A 615 15.77 -15.97 2.75
CA GLU A 615 15.87 -17.30 2.14
C GLU A 615 15.81 -17.23 0.60
N ARG A 616 14.95 -16.36 0.04
CA ARG A 616 14.92 -16.12 -1.42
C ARG A 616 16.27 -15.61 -1.91
N GLN A 617 16.89 -14.68 -1.19
CA GLN A 617 18.21 -14.16 -1.51
C GLN A 617 19.29 -15.25 -1.41
N ALA A 618 19.29 -16.03 -0.34
CA ALA A 618 20.24 -17.12 -0.13
C ALA A 618 20.15 -18.19 -1.24
N ARG A 619 18.95 -18.53 -1.70
CA ARG A 619 18.74 -19.46 -2.83
C ARG A 619 19.24 -18.88 -4.14
N GLY A 620 18.98 -17.60 -4.42
CA GLY A 620 19.53 -16.91 -5.59
C GLY A 620 21.06 -16.93 -5.59
N ALA A 621 21.68 -16.68 -4.43
CA ALA A 621 23.13 -16.78 -4.27
C ALA A 621 23.66 -18.20 -4.47
N ALA A 622 23.01 -19.22 -3.88
CA ALA A 622 23.41 -20.61 -4.02
C ALA A 622 23.36 -21.06 -5.50
N TYR A 623 22.28 -20.71 -6.20
CA TYR A 623 22.12 -20.96 -7.63
C TYR A 623 23.25 -20.32 -8.45
N GLU A 624 23.59 -19.07 -8.15
CA GLU A 624 24.70 -18.40 -8.83
C GLU A 624 26.05 -19.07 -8.55
N ARG A 625 26.40 -19.33 -7.29
CA ARG A 625 27.67 -19.98 -6.94
C ARG A 625 27.86 -21.33 -7.60
N GLN A 626 26.80 -22.14 -7.67
CA GLN A 626 26.88 -23.51 -8.17
C GLN A 626 26.85 -23.58 -9.71
N TYR A 627 26.05 -22.72 -10.35
CA TYR A 627 25.74 -22.84 -11.78
C TYR A 627 26.26 -21.71 -12.66
N ALA A 628 26.76 -20.59 -12.12
CA ALA A 628 27.28 -19.48 -12.94
C ALA A 628 28.45 -19.91 -13.84
N ARG A 629 29.24 -20.91 -13.44
CA ARG A 629 30.30 -21.52 -14.28
C ARG A 629 29.80 -22.03 -15.63
N TYR A 630 28.50 -22.30 -15.76
CA TYR A 630 27.88 -22.79 -16.99
C TYR A 630 27.26 -21.67 -17.85
N ALA A 631 27.32 -20.41 -17.42
CA ALA A 631 26.72 -19.28 -18.14
C ALA A 631 27.29 -19.07 -19.55
N ALA A 632 28.58 -19.29 -19.75
CA ALA A 632 29.25 -19.17 -21.04
C ALA A 632 29.28 -20.49 -21.85
N ARG A 633 28.81 -21.60 -21.27
CA ARG A 633 28.86 -22.90 -21.93
C ARG A 633 27.85 -22.92 -23.09
N PRO A 634 28.26 -23.26 -24.33
CA PRO A 634 27.34 -23.34 -25.46
C PRO A 634 26.18 -24.28 -25.15
N GLN A 635 24.96 -23.83 -25.43
CA GLN A 635 23.73 -24.62 -25.32
C GLN A 635 23.05 -24.66 -26.70
N PRO A 636 22.34 -25.75 -27.03
CA PRO A 636 21.69 -25.85 -28.33
C PRO A 636 20.54 -24.85 -28.42
N GLN A 637 20.37 -24.25 -29.59
CA GLN A 637 19.32 -23.25 -29.80
C GLN A 637 17.96 -23.94 -29.99
N LEU A 638 16.93 -23.42 -29.31
CA LEU A 638 15.55 -23.85 -29.51
C LEU A 638 15.03 -23.36 -30.87
N THR A 639 14.82 -24.26 -31.81
CA THR A 639 14.38 -23.91 -33.18
C THR A 639 12.90 -24.16 -33.43
N ARG A 640 12.30 -25.15 -32.74
CA ARG A 640 10.87 -25.44 -32.83
C ARG A 640 10.31 -25.87 -31.49
N THR A 641 9.12 -25.38 -31.20
CA THR A 641 8.34 -25.68 -30.00
C THR A 641 6.99 -26.23 -30.42
N ARG A 642 6.69 -27.47 -30.03
CA ARG A 642 5.38 -28.10 -30.20
C ARG A 642 4.78 -28.35 -28.83
N LEU A 643 3.58 -27.85 -28.58
CA LEU A 643 2.92 -27.97 -27.29
C LEU A 643 1.52 -28.55 -27.43
N ARG A 644 1.16 -29.39 -26.47
CA ARG A 644 -0.21 -29.79 -26.21
C ARG A 644 -0.54 -29.36 -24.78
N VAL A 645 -1.39 -28.35 -24.68
CA VAL A 645 -1.78 -27.71 -23.42
C VAL A 645 -3.21 -28.12 -23.11
N GLU A 646 -3.41 -28.80 -21.99
CA GLU A 646 -4.73 -29.20 -21.52
C GLU A 646 -5.05 -28.37 -20.27
N ILE A 647 -5.91 -27.37 -20.42
CA ILE A 647 -6.35 -26.49 -19.33
C ILE A 647 -7.66 -27.07 -18.76
N TYR A 648 -7.71 -27.19 -17.43
CA TYR A 648 -8.91 -27.59 -16.69
C TYR A 648 -9.29 -26.48 -15.70
N PRO A 649 -9.97 -25.42 -16.16
CA PRO A 649 -10.32 -24.24 -15.35
C PRO A 649 -11.07 -24.60 -14.05
N GLY A 650 -12.03 -25.52 -14.11
CA GLY A 650 -12.82 -25.95 -12.94
C GLY A 650 -12.01 -26.65 -11.85
N GLN A 651 -10.98 -27.40 -12.23
CA GLN A 651 -10.08 -28.10 -11.30
C GLN A 651 -8.84 -27.27 -10.95
N ARG A 652 -8.66 -26.13 -11.64
CA ARG A 652 -7.48 -25.26 -11.55
C ARG A 652 -6.18 -26.00 -11.86
N THR A 653 -6.24 -26.96 -12.76
CA THR A 653 -5.09 -27.76 -13.18
C THR A 653 -4.73 -27.52 -14.64
N VAL A 654 -3.45 -27.60 -14.97
CA VAL A 654 -2.95 -27.55 -16.34
C VAL A 654 -1.98 -28.70 -16.56
N ASP A 655 -2.13 -29.41 -17.67
CA ASP A 655 -1.19 -30.43 -18.13
C ASP A 655 -0.60 -30.01 -19.48
N ILE A 656 0.70 -29.76 -19.51
CA ILE A 656 1.42 -29.32 -20.70
C ILE A 656 2.35 -30.44 -21.13
N ARG A 657 2.18 -30.94 -22.34
CA ARG A 657 3.13 -31.84 -23.00
C ARG A 657 3.85 -31.06 -24.08
N GLY A 658 5.16 -30.99 -23.98
CA GLY A 658 5.98 -30.23 -24.91
C GLY A 658 7.05 -31.07 -25.56
N THR A 659 7.32 -30.76 -26.82
CA THR A 659 8.45 -31.27 -27.59
C THR A 659 9.23 -30.09 -28.14
N TYR A 660 10.52 -30.00 -27.78
CA TYR A 660 11.46 -29.03 -28.31
C TYR A 660 12.36 -29.67 -29.36
N ARG A 661 12.60 -28.98 -30.47
CA ARG A 661 13.68 -29.29 -31.41
C ARG A 661 14.85 -28.37 -31.16
N LEU A 662 15.95 -28.94 -30.68
CA LEU A 662 17.17 -28.22 -30.35
C LEU A 662 18.19 -28.45 -31.46
N VAL A 663 18.88 -27.39 -31.89
CA VAL A 663 19.91 -27.48 -32.94
C VAL A 663 21.20 -26.88 -32.40
N ASN A 664 22.32 -27.58 -32.59
CA ASN A 664 23.62 -27.01 -32.29
C ASN A 664 24.00 -26.01 -33.39
N ARG A 665 23.87 -24.72 -33.11
CA ARG A 665 24.37 -23.65 -33.99
C ARG A 665 25.72 -23.07 -33.55
N SER A 666 26.34 -23.67 -32.54
CA SER A 666 27.67 -23.28 -32.10
C SER A 666 28.74 -23.92 -33.00
N ALA A 667 29.95 -23.36 -32.97
CA ALA A 667 31.07 -23.87 -33.77
C ALA A 667 31.66 -25.19 -33.23
N GLY A 668 31.36 -25.57 -31.99
CA GLY A 668 31.90 -26.75 -31.32
C GLY A 668 30.83 -27.80 -30.98
N PRO A 669 31.23 -29.05 -30.66
CA PRO A 669 30.29 -30.07 -30.19
C PRO A 669 29.75 -29.72 -28.79
N ILE A 670 28.48 -30.07 -28.54
CA ILE A 670 27.83 -29.91 -27.23
C ILE A 670 27.67 -31.29 -26.59
N ASP A 671 28.27 -31.49 -25.43
CA ASP A 671 28.27 -32.76 -24.68
C ASP A 671 27.24 -32.80 -23.55
N SER A 672 26.81 -31.64 -23.03
CA SER A 672 25.85 -31.56 -21.93
C SER A 672 24.77 -30.51 -22.14
N ILE A 673 23.53 -30.86 -21.77
CA ILE A 673 22.36 -29.98 -21.84
C ILE A 673 21.97 -29.59 -20.43
N HIS A 674 21.93 -28.28 -20.19
CA HIS A 674 21.49 -27.69 -18.95
C HIS A 674 20.02 -27.29 -19.09
N LEU A 675 19.19 -27.71 -18.14
CA LEU A 675 17.75 -27.49 -18.15
C LEU A 675 17.31 -26.88 -16.83
N ALA A 676 16.83 -25.65 -16.88
CA ALA A 676 16.25 -24.96 -15.74
C ALA A 676 14.74 -25.17 -15.72
N THR A 677 14.25 -25.83 -14.68
CA THR A 677 12.80 -26.03 -14.45
C THR A 677 12.28 -24.99 -13.49
N THR A 678 11.00 -24.66 -13.53
CA THR A 678 10.43 -23.64 -12.66
C THR A 678 10.22 -24.19 -11.25
N PRO A 679 10.76 -23.54 -10.19
CA PRO A 679 10.52 -23.96 -8.81
C PRO A 679 9.02 -24.04 -8.48
N GLY A 680 8.61 -25.05 -7.72
CA GLY A 680 7.21 -25.26 -7.34
C GLY A 680 6.32 -25.87 -8.44
N LEU A 681 6.82 -26.05 -9.67
CA LEU A 681 6.11 -26.75 -10.74
C LEU A 681 6.68 -28.15 -10.98
N GLU A 682 5.80 -29.14 -11.10
CA GLU A 682 6.22 -30.51 -11.34
C GLU A 682 6.54 -30.73 -12.84
N THR A 683 7.83 -30.69 -13.18
CA THR A 683 8.32 -31.08 -14.50
C THR A 683 8.76 -32.55 -14.49
N ARG A 684 7.98 -33.41 -15.15
CA ARG A 684 8.13 -34.86 -15.23
C ARG A 684 8.42 -35.31 -16.68
N ALA A 685 8.79 -36.59 -16.83
CA ALA A 685 8.96 -37.27 -18.12
C ALA A 685 9.86 -36.51 -19.10
N VAL A 686 10.98 -35.95 -18.60
CA VAL A 686 11.99 -35.32 -19.45
C VAL A 686 12.75 -36.42 -20.17
N ALA A 687 12.56 -36.51 -21.49
CA ALA A 687 13.14 -37.55 -22.33
C ALA A 687 13.83 -36.92 -23.55
N PHE A 688 14.90 -37.56 -24.00
CA PHE A 688 15.64 -37.17 -25.20
C PHE A 688 15.54 -38.30 -26.22
N ASP A 689 15.56 -37.95 -27.51
CA ASP A 689 15.56 -38.92 -28.62
C ASP A 689 16.87 -39.73 -28.75
N ARG A 690 17.78 -39.58 -27.80
CA ARG A 690 19.09 -40.24 -27.73
C ARG A 690 19.43 -40.62 -26.29
N PRO A 691 20.33 -41.60 -26.08
CA PRO A 691 20.76 -41.99 -24.74
C PRO A 691 21.47 -40.83 -24.01
N VAL A 692 20.93 -40.47 -22.84
CA VAL A 692 21.51 -39.45 -21.96
C VAL A 692 21.73 -40.03 -20.56
N ALA A 693 22.77 -39.56 -19.88
CA ALA A 693 22.96 -39.78 -18.45
C ALA A 693 22.53 -38.52 -17.70
N ARG A 694 21.62 -38.65 -16.73
CA ARG A 694 21.27 -37.56 -15.80
C ARG A 694 22.36 -37.52 -14.73
N VAL A 695 23.20 -36.49 -14.75
CA VAL A 695 24.42 -36.42 -13.92
C VAL A 695 24.18 -35.63 -12.64
N ASP A 696 23.45 -34.53 -12.74
CA ASP A 696 23.13 -33.68 -11.61
C ASP A 696 21.69 -33.19 -11.74
N ALA A 697 20.95 -33.21 -10.64
CA ALA A 697 19.57 -32.79 -10.64
C ALA A 697 19.18 -32.23 -9.29
N ASP A 698 19.46 -30.95 -9.18
CA ASP A 698 19.13 -30.16 -8.03
C ASP A 698 17.66 -29.74 -8.13
N GLU A 699 16.83 -30.48 -7.41
CA GLU A 699 15.40 -30.19 -7.32
C GLU A 699 15.13 -28.94 -6.48
N GLU A 700 16.05 -28.56 -5.60
CA GLU A 700 15.92 -27.39 -4.72
C GLU A 700 16.13 -26.07 -5.47
N LEU A 701 17.16 -26.01 -6.32
CA LEU A 701 17.47 -24.87 -7.18
C LEU A 701 16.85 -25.00 -8.58
N ALA A 702 16.13 -26.09 -8.81
CA ALA A 702 15.40 -26.41 -10.03
C ALA A 702 16.28 -26.32 -11.30
N HIS A 703 17.47 -26.93 -11.22
CA HIS A 703 18.48 -26.98 -12.28
C HIS A 703 18.91 -28.44 -12.51
N ARG A 704 18.84 -28.91 -13.76
CA ARG A 704 19.14 -30.28 -14.15
C ARG A 704 20.20 -30.32 -15.24
N ILE A 705 21.14 -31.26 -15.15
CA ILE A 705 22.24 -31.45 -16.11
C ILE A 705 22.15 -32.86 -16.71
N TYR A 706 22.05 -32.91 -18.04
CA TYR A 706 22.03 -34.16 -18.81
C TYR A 706 23.27 -34.24 -19.70
N VAL A 707 24.06 -35.30 -19.55
CA VAL A 707 25.22 -35.56 -20.40
C VAL A 707 24.81 -36.50 -21.54
N LEU A 708 25.10 -36.08 -22.77
CA LEU A 708 24.85 -36.85 -23.98
C LEU A 708 25.94 -37.91 -24.14
N ARG A 709 25.55 -39.17 -24.37
CA ARG A 709 26.56 -40.22 -24.68
C ARG A 709 27.29 -39.95 -26.00
N GLN A 710 26.61 -39.33 -26.95
CA GLN A 710 27.17 -38.84 -28.20
C GLN A 710 27.01 -37.32 -28.25
N PRO A 711 28.11 -36.54 -28.25
CA PRO A 711 28.05 -35.09 -28.35
C PRO A 711 27.31 -34.64 -29.61
N LEU A 712 26.50 -33.59 -29.48
CA LEU A 712 25.77 -32.97 -30.56
C LEU A 712 26.74 -32.15 -31.42
N ARG A 713 27.04 -32.59 -32.65
CA ARG A 713 27.99 -31.87 -33.53
C ARG A 713 27.36 -30.57 -34.05
N PRO A 714 28.15 -29.58 -34.49
CA PRO A 714 27.63 -28.40 -35.17
C PRO A 714 26.68 -28.79 -36.32
N GLY A 715 25.49 -28.21 -36.34
CA GLY A 715 24.42 -28.52 -37.30
C GLY A 715 23.50 -29.69 -36.91
N ASP A 716 23.92 -30.56 -35.98
CA ASP A 716 23.07 -31.67 -35.53
C ASP A 716 21.86 -31.16 -34.73
N SER A 717 20.78 -31.94 -34.73
CA SER A 717 19.57 -31.65 -33.98
C SER A 717 19.16 -32.80 -33.06
N LEU A 718 18.46 -32.47 -31.97
CA LEU A 718 17.86 -33.44 -31.05
C LEU A 718 16.47 -32.98 -30.62
N HIS A 719 15.64 -33.94 -30.20
CA HIS A 719 14.34 -33.68 -29.59
C HIS A 719 14.38 -33.86 -28.08
N LEU A 720 13.70 -32.95 -27.38
CA LEU A 720 13.48 -32.98 -25.95
C LEU A 720 11.98 -32.99 -25.68
N ASP A 721 11.48 -34.08 -25.12
CA ASP A 721 10.11 -34.24 -24.67
C ASP A 721 10.01 -33.98 -23.17
N PHE A 722 8.94 -33.32 -22.74
CA PHE A 722 8.70 -33.05 -21.32
C PHE A 722 7.21 -32.91 -21.02
N ARG A 723 6.87 -33.09 -19.74
CA ARG A 723 5.53 -32.84 -19.22
C ARG A 723 5.58 -31.93 -18.01
N VAL A 724 4.85 -30.82 -18.06
CA VAL A 724 4.66 -29.91 -16.91
C VAL A 724 3.24 -30.11 -16.39
N HIS A 725 3.12 -30.46 -15.11
CA HIS A 725 1.84 -30.59 -14.45
C HIS A 725 1.69 -29.51 -13.37
N VAL A 726 0.61 -28.75 -13.46
CA VAL A 726 0.27 -27.67 -12.54
C VAL A 726 -1.02 -28.06 -11.83
N ALA A 727 -0.96 -28.27 -10.52
CA ALA A 727 -2.10 -28.64 -9.69
C ALA A 727 -1.94 -28.05 -8.27
N PRO A 728 -2.11 -26.74 -8.10
CA PRO A 728 -1.93 -26.08 -6.81
C PRO A 728 -2.89 -26.65 -5.77
N ARG A 729 -2.39 -26.94 -4.57
CA ARG A 729 -3.16 -27.47 -3.44
C ARG A 729 -3.23 -26.44 -2.32
N GLY A 730 -4.41 -26.28 -1.73
CA GLY A 730 -4.61 -25.33 -0.63
C GLY A 730 -4.36 -23.88 -1.06
N PHE A 731 -3.70 -23.12 -0.20
CA PHE A 731 -3.30 -21.74 -0.44
C PHE A 731 -1.95 -21.42 0.20
N GLY A 732 -1.15 -20.59 -0.46
CA GLY A 732 0.13 -20.11 0.07
C GLY A 732 -0.04 -18.82 0.90
N GLU A 733 1.09 -18.28 1.34
CA GLU A 733 1.11 -17.07 2.18
C GLU A 733 0.56 -15.83 1.48
N SER A 734 0.78 -15.70 0.16
CA SER A 734 0.20 -14.67 -0.69
C SER A 734 -1.22 -15.01 -1.17
N GLY A 735 -1.83 -16.06 -0.61
CA GLY A 735 -3.14 -16.57 -0.99
C GLY A 735 -3.06 -17.60 -2.12
N VAL A 736 -3.98 -17.51 -3.06
CA VAL A 736 -4.16 -18.51 -4.10
C VAL A 736 -3.70 -17.97 -5.45
N ASP A 737 -2.81 -18.70 -6.12
CA ASP A 737 -2.32 -18.35 -7.46
C ASP A 737 -3.48 -18.16 -8.46
N ALA A 738 -3.53 -16.96 -9.05
CA ALA A 738 -4.56 -16.54 -9.99
C ALA A 738 -4.27 -16.94 -11.44
N SER A 739 -3.15 -17.63 -11.73
CA SER A 739 -2.81 -18.04 -13.09
C SER A 739 -3.80 -19.05 -13.69
N VAL A 740 -4.33 -20.00 -12.92
CA VAL A 740 -5.36 -20.95 -13.37
C VAL A 740 -6.64 -20.75 -12.56
N VAL A 741 -7.65 -20.21 -13.23
CA VAL A 741 -8.94 -19.83 -12.64
C VAL A 741 -10.08 -20.23 -13.57
N THR A 742 -11.27 -20.36 -12.98
CA THR A 742 -12.47 -20.82 -13.68
C THR A 742 -12.84 -19.95 -14.88
N ASN A 743 -12.62 -18.64 -14.84
CA ASN A 743 -12.84 -17.75 -15.98
C ASN A 743 -11.75 -16.67 -16.01
N GLY A 744 -10.87 -16.71 -17.01
CA GLY A 744 -9.72 -15.81 -17.09
C GLY A 744 -8.38 -16.42 -16.70
N THR A 745 -8.13 -17.68 -17.08
CA THR A 745 -6.81 -18.31 -16.91
C THR A 745 -5.77 -17.59 -17.76
N HIS A 746 -4.60 -17.30 -17.17
CA HIS A 746 -3.46 -16.67 -17.82
C HIS A 746 -2.14 -17.20 -17.24
N PHE A 747 -1.27 -17.69 -18.12
CA PHE A 747 0.09 -18.06 -17.79
C PHE A 747 1.01 -17.89 -18.99
N THR A 748 2.31 -17.76 -18.74
CA THR A 748 3.33 -17.54 -19.78
C THR A 748 4.18 -18.78 -19.98
N ASN A 749 5.06 -18.72 -20.99
CA ASN A 749 6.07 -19.74 -21.21
C ASN A 749 7.14 -19.83 -20.10
N ALA A 750 7.10 -18.97 -19.07
CA ALA A 750 7.93 -19.08 -17.88
C ALA A 750 7.67 -20.35 -17.05
N TRP A 751 6.56 -21.06 -17.29
CA TRP A 751 6.28 -22.36 -16.69
C TRP A 751 6.99 -23.52 -17.37
N LEU A 752 7.54 -23.29 -18.57
CA LEU A 752 8.17 -24.33 -19.35
C LEU A 752 9.67 -24.42 -19.02
N PRO A 753 10.29 -25.60 -19.23
CA PRO A 753 11.72 -25.75 -19.03
C PRO A 753 12.49 -24.79 -19.95
N ALA A 754 13.44 -24.05 -19.35
CA ALA A 754 14.32 -23.15 -20.06
C ALA A 754 15.70 -23.81 -20.27
N LEU A 755 16.32 -23.55 -21.42
CA LEU A 755 17.63 -24.10 -21.76
C LEU A 755 18.75 -23.23 -21.21
N GLY A 756 19.78 -23.88 -20.69
CA GLY A 756 20.94 -23.21 -20.15
C GLY A 756 20.74 -22.56 -18.80
N TYR A 757 21.77 -21.84 -18.40
CA TYR A 757 21.80 -21.06 -17.18
C TYR A 757 20.88 -19.83 -17.28
N GLN A 758 19.99 -19.66 -16.30
CA GLN A 758 19.04 -18.55 -16.22
C GLN A 758 19.60 -17.40 -15.39
N ALA A 759 20.04 -16.34 -16.06
CA ALA A 759 20.55 -15.13 -15.42
C ALA A 759 19.49 -14.36 -14.61
N SER A 760 18.20 -14.60 -14.88
CA SER A 760 17.07 -14.00 -14.14
C SER A 760 16.90 -14.54 -12.72
N ARG A 761 17.57 -15.65 -12.37
CA ARG A 761 17.56 -16.25 -11.02
C ARG A 761 18.72 -15.77 -10.14
N GLU A 762 19.63 -14.98 -10.69
CA GLU A 762 20.73 -14.38 -9.95
C GLU A 762 20.22 -13.31 -8.97
N LEU A 763 21.02 -13.04 -7.95
CA LEU A 763 20.80 -11.88 -7.11
C LEU A 763 21.04 -10.59 -7.92
N LEU A 764 20.09 -9.67 -7.87
CA LEU A 764 20.16 -8.40 -8.60
C LEU A 764 20.92 -7.34 -7.81
N SER A 765 20.55 -7.13 -6.55
CA SER A 765 21.14 -6.12 -5.67
C SER A 765 22.62 -6.40 -5.44
N ALA A 766 23.50 -5.43 -5.70
CA ALA A 766 24.90 -5.58 -5.38
C ALA A 766 25.12 -5.84 -3.87
N ALA A 767 24.22 -5.32 -3.01
CA ALA A 767 24.32 -5.43 -1.56
C ALA A 767 24.16 -6.89 -1.13
N ASP A 768 23.10 -7.50 -1.65
CA ASP A 768 22.78 -8.91 -1.42
C ASP A 768 23.90 -9.78 -2.01
N ARG A 769 24.39 -9.44 -3.21
CA ARG A 769 25.52 -10.15 -3.84
C ARG A 769 26.74 -10.14 -2.93
N ARG A 770 27.16 -8.98 -2.39
CA ARG A 770 28.30 -8.89 -1.47
C ARG A 770 28.07 -9.60 -0.14
N ALA A 771 26.88 -9.50 0.45
CA ALA A 771 26.51 -10.25 1.65
C ALA A 771 26.66 -11.77 1.43
N HIS A 772 26.46 -12.21 0.19
CA HIS A 772 26.71 -13.58 -0.25
C HIS A 772 28.05 -13.78 -0.99
N GLY A 773 29.03 -12.87 -0.86
CA GLY A 773 30.38 -13.05 -1.43
C GLY A 773 30.42 -13.16 -2.96
N LEU A 774 29.45 -12.60 -3.66
CA LEU A 774 29.34 -12.55 -5.13
C LEU A 774 29.81 -11.19 -5.64
N ALA A 775 30.39 -11.18 -6.84
CA ALA A 775 30.86 -9.96 -7.49
C ALA A 775 29.69 -9.04 -7.89
N PRO A 776 29.80 -7.70 -7.81
CA PRO A 776 28.75 -6.78 -8.23
C PRO A 776 28.46 -6.90 -9.73
N ARG A 777 27.22 -6.60 -10.13
CA ARG A 777 26.76 -6.70 -11.52
C ARG A 777 25.86 -5.50 -11.88
N PRO A 778 26.02 -4.87 -13.06
CA PRO A 778 25.07 -3.89 -13.53
C PRO A 778 23.72 -4.54 -13.89
N LEU A 779 22.61 -4.02 -13.34
CA LEU A 779 21.26 -4.52 -13.62
C LEU A 779 20.91 -4.43 -15.11
N ILE A 780 21.33 -3.34 -15.77
CA ILE A 780 21.08 -3.07 -17.18
C ILE A 780 22.42 -3.06 -17.91
N ALA A 781 22.54 -3.86 -18.96
CA ALA A 781 23.72 -3.83 -19.82
C ALA A 781 23.81 -2.47 -20.53
N SER A 782 25.02 -1.93 -20.65
CA SER A 782 25.25 -0.66 -21.36
C SER A 782 24.68 -0.71 -22.78
N LEU A 783 24.04 0.37 -23.22
CA LEU A 783 23.56 0.51 -24.61
C LEU A 783 24.70 0.34 -25.64
N TYR A 784 25.94 0.60 -25.23
CA TYR A 784 27.13 0.45 -26.06
C TYR A 784 27.68 -0.98 -26.07
N ASP A 785 27.24 -1.86 -25.17
CA ASP A 785 27.63 -3.27 -25.16
C ASP A 785 27.06 -3.98 -26.39
N VAL A 786 27.94 -4.26 -27.36
CA VAL A 786 27.60 -4.95 -28.61
C VAL A 786 27.15 -6.38 -28.33
N ALA A 787 27.77 -7.06 -27.35
CA ALA A 787 27.43 -8.43 -27.02
C ALA A 787 26.05 -8.51 -26.37
N ALA A 788 25.69 -7.56 -25.50
CA ALA A 788 24.34 -7.47 -24.93
C ALA A 788 23.27 -7.23 -26.01
N ARG A 789 23.57 -6.42 -27.03
CA ARG A 789 22.68 -6.17 -28.18
C ARG A 789 22.50 -7.40 -29.08
N GLN A 790 23.49 -8.29 -29.12
CA GLN A 790 23.45 -9.52 -29.92
C GLN A 790 22.85 -10.72 -29.17
N LYS A 791 22.63 -10.62 -27.85
CA LYS A 791 22.02 -11.68 -27.01
C LYS A 791 20.52 -11.91 -27.25
N GLY A 792 19.89 -11.17 -28.18
CA GLY A 792 18.51 -11.43 -28.61
C GLY A 792 18.40 -12.84 -29.20
N GLY A 793 17.90 -13.79 -28.42
CA GLY A 793 17.75 -15.18 -28.83
C GLY A 793 16.97 -15.27 -30.13
N GLY A 794 17.52 -15.99 -31.12
CA GLY A 794 16.81 -16.21 -32.38
C GLY A 794 15.48 -16.92 -32.13
N GLY A 795 14.43 -16.48 -32.80
CA GLY A 795 13.08 -16.98 -32.56
C GLY A 795 12.93 -18.47 -32.84
N SER A 796 11.88 -19.06 -32.24
CA SER A 796 11.54 -20.48 -32.41
C SER A 796 10.23 -20.65 -33.17
N ALA A 797 10.16 -21.61 -34.09
CA ALA A 797 8.92 -21.94 -34.77
C ALA A 797 7.92 -22.53 -33.77
N PHE A 798 6.74 -21.94 -33.65
CA PHE A 798 5.77 -22.26 -32.60
C PHE A 798 4.52 -22.94 -33.15
N GLU A 799 4.11 -24.02 -32.48
CA GLU A 799 2.89 -24.76 -32.76
C GLU A 799 2.29 -25.28 -31.45
N ALA A 800 1.01 -24.99 -31.21
CA ALA A 800 0.33 -25.41 -29.99
C ALA A 800 -1.09 -25.91 -30.27
N VAL A 801 -1.46 -26.99 -29.60
CA VAL A 801 -2.86 -27.45 -29.47
C VAL A 801 -3.30 -27.18 -28.04
N VAL A 802 -4.30 -26.32 -27.87
CA VAL A 802 -4.80 -25.94 -26.54
C VAL A 802 -6.22 -26.46 -26.37
N GLY A 803 -6.43 -27.29 -25.36
CA GLY A 803 -7.73 -27.82 -24.94
C GLY A 803 -8.24 -27.11 -23.69
N THR A 804 -9.51 -26.74 -23.67
CA THR A 804 -10.18 -26.11 -22.52
C THR A 804 -11.65 -26.57 -22.44
N ASP A 805 -12.37 -26.07 -21.43
CA ASP A 805 -13.80 -26.34 -21.23
C ASP A 805 -14.64 -25.92 -22.44
N ALA A 806 -15.74 -26.62 -22.71
CA ALA A 806 -16.53 -26.42 -23.93
C ALA A 806 -17.07 -24.98 -24.12
N ASN A 807 -17.34 -24.28 -23.03
CA ASN A 807 -17.85 -22.91 -23.02
C ASN A 807 -16.74 -21.84 -23.09
N GLN A 808 -15.46 -22.23 -23.16
CA GLN A 808 -14.34 -21.30 -23.21
C GLN A 808 -13.66 -21.26 -24.57
N VAL A 809 -12.95 -20.15 -24.79
CA VAL A 809 -12.06 -19.95 -25.92
C VAL A 809 -10.65 -19.85 -25.35
N ALA A 810 -9.77 -20.75 -25.81
CA ALA A 810 -8.36 -20.67 -25.50
C ALA A 810 -7.64 -19.87 -26.59
N VAL A 811 -6.76 -18.96 -26.19
CA VAL A 811 -5.96 -18.13 -27.08
C VAL A 811 -4.48 -18.41 -26.83
N ALA A 812 -3.74 -18.63 -27.91
CA ALA A 812 -2.30 -18.84 -27.90
C ALA A 812 -1.65 -18.07 -29.05
N PRO A 813 -0.32 -17.90 -29.05
CA PRO A 813 0.39 -17.18 -30.10
C PRO A 813 0.28 -17.87 -31.47
N GLY A 814 0.27 -17.06 -32.53
CA GLY A 814 0.23 -17.53 -33.92
C GLY A 814 -1.17 -17.66 -34.51
N ALA A 815 -1.26 -18.10 -35.77
CA ALA A 815 -2.52 -18.15 -36.50
C ALA A 815 -3.35 -19.36 -36.08
N LEU A 816 -4.65 -19.16 -35.81
CA LEU A 816 -5.61 -20.23 -35.55
C LEU A 816 -5.86 -21.02 -36.84
N ARG A 817 -5.48 -22.30 -36.85
CA ARG A 817 -5.64 -23.21 -38.00
C ARG A 817 -6.93 -24.00 -37.97
N ARG A 818 -7.29 -24.50 -36.80
CA ARG A 818 -8.45 -25.39 -36.63
C ARG A 818 -9.01 -25.28 -35.23
N THR A 819 -10.33 -25.39 -35.13
CA THR A 819 -11.06 -25.56 -33.87
C THR A 819 -11.92 -26.83 -33.95
N TRP A 820 -12.00 -27.61 -32.88
CA TRP A 820 -12.90 -28.78 -32.82
C TRP A 820 -13.34 -29.06 -31.39
N THR A 821 -14.38 -29.86 -31.23
CA THR A 821 -14.84 -30.36 -29.93
C THR A 821 -14.64 -31.87 -29.84
N LYS A 822 -14.19 -32.36 -28.69
CA LYS A 822 -14.02 -33.80 -28.42
C LYS A 822 -14.20 -34.08 -26.93
N GLY A 823 -15.08 -35.01 -26.58
CA GLY A 823 -15.30 -35.44 -25.19
C GLY A 823 -15.71 -34.30 -24.25
N GLY A 824 -16.65 -33.45 -24.67
CA GLY A 824 -17.14 -32.32 -23.86
C GLY A 824 -16.14 -31.17 -23.68
N ARG A 825 -15.04 -31.14 -24.43
CA ARG A 825 -14.00 -30.10 -24.39
C ARG A 825 -13.76 -29.50 -25.77
N ARG A 826 -13.29 -28.25 -25.80
CA ARG A 826 -13.00 -27.49 -27.03
C ARG A 826 -11.50 -27.34 -27.22
N TYR A 827 -11.02 -27.56 -28.43
CA TYR A 827 -9.61 -27.56 -28.79
C TYR A 827 -9.32 -26.57 -29.90
N PHE A 828 -8.16 -25.93 -29.81
CA PHE A 828 -7.69 -24.90 -30.73
C PHE A 828 -6.26 -25.21 -31.16
N HIS A 829 -6.01 -25.27 -32.47
CA HIS A 829 -4.67 -25.46 -33.04
C HIS A 829 -4.13 -24.14 -33.56
N TYR A 830 -3.07 -23.66 -32.92
CA TYR A 830 -2.35 -22.44 -33.25
C TYR A 830 -0.98 -22.76 -33.85
N ARG A 831 -0.61 -22.04 -34.91
CA ARG A 831 0.71 -22.15 -35.54
C ARG A 831 1.19 -20.79 -36.02
N ALA A 832 2.36 -20.38 -35.54
CA ALA A 832 3.00 -19.15 -35.98
C ALA A 832 3.62 -19.34 -37.37
N ASP A 833 3.44 -18.34 -38.25
CA ASP A 833 4.05 -18.31 -39.59
C ASP A 833 5.53 -17.92 -39.56
N HIS A 834 5.94 -17.21 -38.51
CA HIS A 834 7.31 -16.79 -38.26
C HIS A 834 7.80 -17.24 -36.89
N PRO A 835 9.12 -17.39 -36.70
CA PRO A 835 9.68 -17.74 -35.40
C PRO A 835 9.34 -16.68 -34.34
N LEU A 836 8.81 -17.12 -33.21
CA LEU A 836 8.45 -16.26 -32.09
C LEU A 836 9.65 -16.00 -31.18
N GLY A 837 9.67 -14.81 -30.57
CA GLY A 837 10.64 -14.45 -29.54
C GLY A 837 10.50 -15.26 -28.25
N SER A 838 11.27 -14.87 -27.23
CA SER A 838 11.41 -15.59 -25.97
C SER A 838 10.22 -15.49 -25.03
N GLU A 839 9.27 -14.59 -25.25
CA GLU A 839 8.12 -14.37 -24.36
C GLU A 839 6.80 -14.52 -25.09
N TRP A 840 5.90 -15.31 -24.52
CA TRP A 840 4.54 -15.50 -25.02
C TRP A 840 3.64 -16.13 -23.95
N ALA A 841 2.32 -16.02 -24.14
CA ALA A 841 1.33 -16.35 -23.13
C ALA A 841 0.12 -17.13 -23.67
N PHE A 842 -0.53 -17.86 -22.77
CA PHE A 842 -1.78 -18.58 -23.00
C PHE A 842 -2.91 -17.97 -22.19
N PHE A 843 -4.10 -17.96 -22.79
CA PHE A 843 -5.31 -17.45 -22.17
C PHE A 843 -6.45 -18.43 -22.33
N SER A 844 -7.34 -18.50 -21.34
CA SER A 844 -8.61 -19.24 -21.45
C SER A 844 -9.70 -18.54 -20.65
N ALA A 845 -10.78 -18.17 -21.33
CA ALA A 845 -11.95 -17.59 -20.70
C ALA A 845 -13.19 -17.77 -21.59
N ALA A 846 -14.36 -17.42 -21.07
CA ALA A 846 -15.59 -17.30 -21.85
C ALA A 846 -15.58 -16.01 -22.69
N TYR A 847 -14.70 -15.95 -23.71
CA TYR A 847 -14.56 -14.77 -24.57
C TYR A 847 -15.67 -14.69 -25.63
N ALA A 848 -16.18 -13.47 -25.83
CA ALA A 848 -16.79 -13.06 -27.07
C ALA A 848 -15.71 -12.51 -28.02
N VAL A 849 -15.91 -12.64 -29.33
CA VAL A 849 -14.93 -12.25 -30.35
C VAL A 849 -15.53 -11.20 -31.27
N ARG A 850 -14.82 -10.08 -31.42
CA ARG A 850 -15.11 -9.07 -32.44
C ARG A 850 -14.02 -9.13 -33.51
N GLU A 851 -14.43 -9.41 -34.75
CA GLU A 851 -13.52 -9.50 -35.89
C GLU A 851 -13.59 -8.23 -36.74
N ALA A 852 -12.46 -7.90 -37.35
CA ALA A 852 -12.31 -6.79 -38.26
C ALA A 852 -11.08 -6.99 -39.13
N GLU A 853 -10.97 -6.23 -40.20
CA GLU A 853 -9.81 -6.24 -41.07
C GLU A 853 -9.18 -4.85 -41.15
N TRP A 854 -7.87 -4.82 -41.37
CA TRP A 854 -7.11 -3.62 -41.71
C TRP A 854 -6.43 -3.84 -43.05
N HIS A 855 -6.63 -2.88 -43.95
CA HIS A 855 -6.00 -2.89 -45.27
C HIS A 855 -4.80 -1.96 -45.22
N ASN A 856 -3.67 -2.43 -45.72
CA ASN A 856 -2.46 -1.64 -45.72
C ASN A 856 -2.59 -0.46 -46.71
N PRO A 857 -2.42 0.80 -46.25
CA PRO A 857 -2.55 1.99 -47.09
C PRO A 857 -1.37 2.20 -48.07
N ASP A 858 -0.29 1.42 -47.96
CA ASP A 858 0.93 1.55 -48.79
C ASP A 858 0.81 0.96 -50.22
N GLY A 859 -0.37 0.46 -50.62
CA GLY A 859 -0.60 -0.13 -51.94
C GLY A 859 -0.14 -1.58 -52.10
N SER A 860 0.38 -2.22 -51.04
CA SER A 860 0.80 -3.65 -51.05
C SER A 860 -0.36 -4.66 -51.18
N GLY A 861 -1.61 -4.22 -50.98
CA GLY A 861 -2.78 -5.10 -50.96
C GLY A 861 -2.85 -6.03 -49.74
N GLN A 862 -1.98 -5.85 -48.74
CA GLN A 862 -1.95 -6.69 -47.54
C GLN A 862 -3.20 -6.44 -46.68
N VAL A 863 -3.93 -7.51 -46.36
CA VAL A 863 -5.07 -7.50 -45.43
C VAL A 863 -4.66 -8.19 -44.13
N VAL A 864 -4.79 -7.49 -43.01
CA VAL A 864 -4.50 -8.02 -41.68
C VAL A 864 -5.81 -8.25 -40.92
N PRO A 865 -6.16 -9.50 -40.57
CA PRO A 865 -7.31 -9.78 -39.72
C PRO A 865 -6.98 -9.40 -38.28
N ILE A 866 -7.89 -8.65 -37.66
CA ILE A 866 -7.86 -8.23 -36.26
C ILE A 866 -8.99 -8.95 -35.54
N ARG A 867 -8.65 -9.78 -34.53
CA ARG A 867 -9.65 -10.29 -33.57
C ARG A 867 -9.42 -9.72 -32.20
N LEU A 868 -10.50 -9.21 -31.63
CA LEU A 868 -10.57 -8.68 -30.28
C LEU A 868 -11.37 -9.65 -29.41
N TYR A 869 -10.68 -10.32 -28.49
CA TYR A 869 -11.29 -11.21 -27.50
C TYR A 869 -11.66 -10.40 -26.26
N HIS A 870 -12.94 -10.35 -25.93
CA HIS A 870 -13.43 -9.55 -24.81
C HIS A 870 -14.42 -10.34 -23.95
N HIS A 871 -14.61 -9.91 -22.71
CA HIS A 871 -15.70 -10.44 -21.89
C HIS A 871 -17.06 -10.06 -22.51
N PRO A 872 -18.07 -10.94 -22.56
CA PRO A 872 -19.33 -10.69 -23.26
C PRO A 872 -20.05 -9.40 -22.85
N HIS A 873 -19.94 -9.01 -21.57
CA HIS A 873 -20.54 -7.78 -21.05
C HIS A 873 -19.72 -6.50 -21.35
N HIS A 874 -18.52 -6.61 -21.93
CA HIS A 874 -17.60 -5.48 -22.16
C HIS A 874 -17.60 -5.05 -23.63
N THR A 875 -18.73 -4.51 -24.12
CA THR A 875 -18.90 -4.13 -25.53
C THR A 875 -18.76 -2.64 -25.83
N ALA A 876 -18.84 -1.78 -24.81
CA ALA A 876 -19.01 -0.33 -24.95
C ALA A 876 -17.92 0.41 -25.78
N HIS A 877 -16.70 -0.14 -25.88
CA HIS A 877 -15.57 0.54 -26.53
C HIS A 877 -14.87 -0.28 -27.62
N LEU A 878 -15.44 -1.41 -28.04
CA LEU A 878 -14.79 -2.31 -28.99
C LEU A 878 -14.44 -1.60 -30.31
N ASP A 879 -15.35 -0.79 -30.84
CA ASP A 879 -15.13 -0.07 -32.10
C ASP A 879 -14.04 1.01 -31.97
N ARG A 880 -13.95 1.68 -30.81
CA ARG A 880 -12.89 2.66 -30.54
C ARG A 880 -11.53 1.99 -30.42
N VAL A 881 -11.46 0.85 -29.73
CA VAL A 881 -10.24 0.03 -29.67
C VAL A 881 -9.83 -0.38 -31.07
N LEU A 882 -10.77 -0.87 -31.88
CA LEU A 882 -10.50 -1.28 -33.24
C LEU A 882 -9.99 -0.13 -34.11
N GLN A 883 -10.62 1.05 -34.02
CA GLN A 883 -10.17 2.25 -34.72
C GLN A 883 -8.75 2.66 -34.29
N SER A 884 -8.45 2.55 -32.99
CA SER A 884 -7.12 2.86 -32.45
C SER A 884 -6.08 1.87 -32.99
N ILE A 885 -6.38 0.57 -32.99
CA ILE A 885 -5.50 -0.46 -33.56
C ILE A 885 -5.23 -0.16 -35.04
N ARG A 886 -6.27 0.13 -35.83
CA ARG A 886 -6.13 0.49 -37.25
C ARG A 886 -5.27 1.73 -37.46
N ALA A 887 -5.47 2.77 -36.64
CA ALA A 887 -4.68 4.00 -36.69
C ALA A 887 -3.21 3.76 -36.30
N SER A 888 -2.96 2.99 -35.25
CA SER A 888 -1.61 2.61 -34.83
C SER A 888 -0.91 1.78 -35.89
N LEU A 889 -1.59 0.79 -36.50
CA LEU A 889 -1.03 0.00 -37.59
C LEU A 889 -0.68 0.88 -38.80
N ALA A 890 -1.57 1.80 -39.19
CA ALA A 890 -1.30 2.74 -40.27
C ALA A 890 -0.10 3.64 -39.97
N TYR A 891 -0.08 4.27 -38.80
CA TYR A 891 1.01 5.16 -38.39
C TYR A 891 2.35 4.43 -38.29
N TYR A 892 2.39 3.27 -37.63
CA TYR A 892 3.63 2.50 -37.49
C TYR A 892 4.13 1.92 -38.80
N THR A 893 3.23 1.53 -39.70
CA THR A 893 3.60 1.10 -41.05
C THR A 893 4.26 2.23 -41.83
N GLN A 894 3.72 3.46 -41.70
CA GLN A 894 4.25 4.65 -42.36
C GLN A 894 5.63 5.08 -41.81
N GLU A 895 5.78 5.10 -40.48
CA GLU A 895 6.99 5.65 -39.83
C GLU A 895 8.12 4.63 -39.65
N PHE A 896 7.79 3.35 -39.41
CA PHE A 896 8.76 2.30 -39.07
C PHE A 896 8.88 1.18 -40.12
N GLY A 897 8.08 1.26 -41.18
CA GLY A 897 8.05 0.31 -42.28
C GLY A 897 6.97 -0.76 -42.14
N PRO A 898 6.78 -1.61 -43.17
CA PRO A 898 5.62 -2.48 -43.30
C PRO A 898 5.40 -3.39 -42.08
N TYR A 899 4.16 -3.45 -41.60
CA TYR A 899 3.78 -4.38 -40.54
C TYR A 899 3.92 -5.83 -41.05
N ARG A 900 5.02 -6.48 -40.67
CA ARG A 900 5.25 -7.90 -40.92
C ARG A 900 4.38 -8.67 -39.92
N PRO A 901 3.37 -9.42 -40.36
CA PRO A 901 2.42 -10.02 -39.43
C PRO A 901 3.04 -11.26 -38.77
N PRO A 902 3.16 -11.31 -37.44
CA PRO A 902 2.63 -12.43 -36.70
C PRO A 902 1.16 -12.05 -36.41
N SER A 903 0.20 -12.82 -36.93
CA SER A 903 -1.25 -12.66 -36.74
C SER A 903 -1.63 -11.93 -35.43
N SER A 904 -2.03 -10.65 -35.48
CA SER A 904 -2.26 -9.84 -34.28
C SER A 904 -3.62 -10.13 -33.65
N TRP A 905 -3.58 -10.54 -32.39
CA TRP A 905 -4.73 -10.76 -31.52
C TRP A 905 -4.65 -9.74 -30.39
N SER A 906 -5.76 -9.11 -30.05
CA SER A 906 -5.83 -8.29 -28.83
C SER A 906 -6.91 -8.83 -27.91
N TRP A 907 -6.69 -8.78 -26.59
CA TRP A 907 -7.67 -9.29 -25.64
C TRP A 907 -7.65 -8.54 -24.30
N SER A 908 -8.78 -8.63 -23.61
CA SER A 908 -8.91 -8.12 -22.24
C SER A 908 -8.33 -9.13 -21.24
N THR A 909 -7.41 -8.70 -20.39
CA THR A 909 -6.88 -9.54 -19.29
C THR A 909 -7.70 -9.38 -18.00
N PRO A 910 -7.84 -10.45 -17.22
CA PRO A 910 -8.43 -10.41 -15.88
C PRO A 910 -7.34 -9.99 -14.89
N GLY A 911 -7.01 -8.69 -14.82
CA GLY A 911 -5.98 -8.23 -13.89
C GLY A 911 -5.74 -6.73 -13.84
N TRP A 912 -5.23 -6.29 -12.70
CA TRP A 912 -4.92 -4.91 -12.30
C TRP A 912 -3.63 -4.35 -12.94
N ALA A 913 -3.36 -4.67 -14.20
CA ALA A 913 -2.24 -4.07 -14.89
C ALA A 913 -2.64 -2.67 -15.37
N ARG A 914 -2.03 -1.61 -14.80
CA ARG A 914 -2.04 -0.26 -15.38
C ARG A 914 -1.25 -0.17 -16.70
N ALA A 915 -0.87 -1.32 -17.29
CA ALA A 915 -0.02 -1.44 -18.46
C ALA A 915 -0.55 -2.49 -19.44
N CYS A 916 -0.35 -2.22 -20.72
CA CYS A 916 -0.51 -3.21 -21.79
C CYS A 916 0.73 -4.11 -21.80
N THR A 917 0.55 -5.43 -21.88
CA THR A 917 1.68 -6.35 -22.10
C THR A 917 1.74 -6.69 -23.60
N PRO A 918 2.79 -6.26 -24.32
CA PRO A 918 3.00 -6.68 -25.69
C PRO A 918 3.56 -8.11 -25.70
N SER A 919 2.87 -9.03 -26.33
CA SER A 919 3.40 -10.33 -26.76
C SER A 919 3.43 -10.37 -28.30
N PRO A 920 4.38 -11.09 -28.93
CA PRO A 920 4.39 -11.25 -30.37
C PRO A 920 3.06 -11.86 -30.84
N ALA A 921 2.40 -11.22 -31.81
CA ALA A 921 1.06 -11.58 -32.30
C ALA A 921 -0.11 -11.28 -31.33
N CYS A 922 0.10 -10.56 -30.23
CA CYS A 922 -0.72 -10.73 -29.03
C CYS A 922 -0.68 -9.52 -28.08
N LEU A 923 -1.72 -8.67 -28.00
CA LEU A 923 -1.73 -7.46 -27.16
C LEU A 923 -2.79 -7.54 -26.06
N ALA A 924 -2.35 -7.61 -24.81
CA ALA A 924 -3.20 -7.65 -23.64
C ALA A 924 -3.48 -6.23 -23.12
N THR A 925 -4.75 -5.85 -22.98
CA THR A 925 -5.15 -4.56 -22.38
C THR A 925 -6.08 -4.76 -21.18
N ALA A 926 -5.89 -3.96 -20.12
CA ALA A 926 -6.82 -3.92 -19.01
C ALA A 926 -8.06 -3.08 -19.37
N ARG A 927 -9.26 -3.54 -18.99
CA ARG A 927 -10.55 -2.85 -19.26
C ARG A 927 -10.54 -1.39 -18.82
N ALA A 928 -9.88 -1.09 -17.70
CA ALA A 928 -9.87 0.25 -17.11
C ALA A 928 -9.30 1.30 -18.08
N LEU A 929 -8.31 0.94 -18.91
CA LEU A 929 -7.60 1.87 -19.81
C LEU A 929 -8.41 2.31 -21.05
N LEU A 930 -9.68 1.92 -21.15
CA LEU A 930 -10.56 2.30 -22.26
C LEU A 930 -11.24 3.64 -21.97
N PRO A 931 -10.99 4.71 -22.77
CA PRO A 931 -11.44 6.06 -22.46
C PRO A 931 -12.97 6.19 -22.38
N GLY A 932 -13.46 6.78 -21.29
CA GLY A 932 -14.88 6.89 -20.97
C GLY A 932 -15.69 8.03 -21.63
N THR A 933 -15.11 9.05 -22.27
CA THR A 933 -15.88 10.20 -22.80
C THR A 933 -15.36 10.79 -24.13
N PRO A 934 -16.21 11.44 -24.95
CA PRO A 934 -15.81 12.13 -26.16
C PRO A 934 -15.39 13.58 -25.84
N ARG A 935 -14.21 13.79 -25.25
CA ARG A 935 -13.56 15.10 -25.26
C ARG A 935 -12.15 14.96 -25.81
N ARG A 936 -11.82 15.83 -26.77
CA ARG A 936 -10.53 15.93 -27.47
C ARG A 936 -9.38 15.90 -26.45
N SER A 937 -8.74 14.75 -26.29
CA SER A 937 -7.48 14.60 -25.57
C SER A 937 -6.54 13.80 -26.48
N ARG A 938 -5.32 14.33 -26.64
CA ARG A 938 -4.25 13.68 -27.41
C ARG A 938 -3.70 12.55 -26.54
N ALA A 939 -3.88 11.31 -26.97
CA ALA A 939 -3.37 10.13 -26.27
C ALA A 939 -1.95 9.80 -26.74
N ALA A 940 -1.00 9.67 -25.82
CA ALA A 940 0.31 9.07 -26.05
C ALA A 940 0.22 7.55 -25.76
N MET A 941 0.70 6.73 -26.69
CA MET A 941 0.64 5.26 -26.61
C MET A 941 2.01 4.68 -26.30
N ILE A 942 2.04 3.65 -25.46
CA ILE A 942 3.24 2.93 -25.01
C ILE A 942 3.86 2.16 -26.19
N ILE A 943 5.17 2.34 -26.37
CA ILE A 943 5.98 1.95 -27.53
C ILE A 943 6.56 0.54 -27.33
N PRO A 944 6.34 -0.43 -28.24
CA PRO A 944 7.23 -1.56 -28.41
C PRO A 944 8.32 -1.21 -29.44
N THR A 945 9.60 -1.38 -29.07
CA THR A 945 10.74 -1.20 -29.98
C THR A 945 10.77 -2.32 -31.04
N PRO A 946 10.73 -2.01 -32.35
CA PRO A 946 11.01 -3.00 -33.38
C PRO A 946 12.53 -3.23 -33.49
N SER A 947 12.91 -4.48 -33.75
CA SER A 947 14.29 -4.89 -34.04
C SER A 947 14.81 -4.17 -35.30
N TRP A 948 15.90 -3.42 -35.15
CA TRP A 948 16.57 -2.71 -36.24
C TRP A 948 17.18 -3.68 -37.27
N PRO A 949 16.98 -3.49 -38.58
CA PRO A 949 17.75 -4.19 -39.58
C PRO A 949 19.16 -3.59 -39.67
N THR A 950 20.16 -4.45 -39.48
CA THR A 950 21.57 -4.19 -39.80
C THR A 950 21.74 -3.99 -41.31
N LYS A 951 21.84 -2.74 -41.77
CA LYS A 951 22.65 -2.28 -42.92
C LYS A 951 22.40 -0.79 -43.18
N TRP A 952 23.36 0.05 -42.80
CA TRP A 952 23.49 1.40 -43.35
C TRP A 952 24.51 1.34 -44.50
N PRO A 953 24.28 2.01 -45.64
CA PRO A 953 25.25 2.07 -46.71
C PRO A 953 26.41 2.99 -46.31
N THR A 954 27.62 2.44 -46.39
CA THR A 954 28.90 3.12 -46.25
C THR A 954 29.16 4.03 -47.46
N SER A 955 29.12 5.35 -47.30
CA SER A 955 29.90 6.29 -48.13
C SER A 955 29.80 7.72 -47.60
N GLY A 956 30.93 8.35 -47.26
CA GLY A 956 31.01 9.80 -47.06
C GLY A 956 32.04 10.23 -46.02
N ARG A 957 33.22 10.64 -46.49
CA ARG A 957 34.41 11.03 -45.72
C ARG A 957 34.16 12.17 -44.71
N CYS A 958 34.76 12.05 -43.52
CA CYS A 958 35.09 13.19 -42.64
C CYS A 958 36.28 13.99 -43.20
N PRO A 959 36.35 15.30 -42.92
CA PRO A 959 37.59 15.85 -42.38
C PRO A 959 37.38 16.82 -41.19
N THR A 960 38.06 16.47 -40.09
CA THR A 960 38.91 17.29 -39.20
C THR A 960 38.62 18.79 -38.92
N ARG A 961 38.30 19.05 -37.64
CA ARG A 961 38.86 20.09 -36.70
C ARG A 961 38.37 21.58 -36.78
N PRO A 962 38.56 22.38 -35.70
CA PRO A 962 37.45 23.05 -34.98
C PRO A 962 37.48 24.59 -35.03
N SER A 963 36.35 25.24 -34.73
CA SER A 963 36.20 26.48 -33.93
C SER A 963 35.03 27.38 -34.39
N LYS A 964 34.48 28.11 -33.41
CA LYS A 964 33.63 29.33 -33.48
C LYS A 964 32.10 29.15 -33.68
N VAL A 965 31.40 29.38 -32.56
CA VAL A 965 30.04 29.95 -32.40
C VAL A 965 29.98 31.31 -33.15
N PRO A 966 28.89 31.72 -33.86
CA PRO A 966 27.68 32.28 -33.22
C PRO A 966 26.37 32.12 -34.07
N PRO A 967 25.26 32.89 -33.88
CA PRO A 967 24.00 32.34 -33.37
C PRO A 967 22.74 32.76 -34.16
N SER A 968 22.02 31.86 -34.84
CA SER A 968 20.62 32.14 -35.25
C SER A 968 20.01 30.99 -36.07
N CYS A 969 19.01 30.31 -35.54
CA CYS A 969 17.74 29.93 -36.22
C CYS A 969 16.91 28.95 -35.36
N PRO A 970 15.57 28.89 -35.58
CA PRO A 970 14.61 29.00 -34.50
C PRO A 970 13.91 27.68 -34.10
N ARG A 971 13.33 27.71 -32.89
CA ARG A 971 12.19 26.94 -32.40
C ARG A 971 11.47 26.07 -33.46
N ALA A 972 11.85 24.80 -33.57
CA ALA A 972 11.06 23.79 -34.29
C ALA A 972 11.29 22.33 -33.83
N TRP A 973 11.85 22.10 -32.63
CA TRP A 973 12.23 20.75 -32.17
C TRP A 973 11.75 20.40 -30.74
N LEU A 974 10.74 21.10 -30.23
CA LEU A 974 10.22 20.93 -28.85
C LEU A 974 8.79 20.38 -28.77
N GLY A 975 8.32 19.72 -29.83
CA GLY A 975 6.92 19.27 -29.95
C GLY A 975 6.69 17.75 -29.92
N ILE A 976 7.72 16.93 -29.79
CA ILE A 976 7.61 15.46 -29.88
C ILE A 976 8.49 14.82 -28.79
N MET A 977 8.08 14.97 -27.54
CA MET A 977 8.38 14.10 -26.41
C MET A 977 7.67 14.71 -25.19
N GLY A 978 6.45 14.24 -24.94
CA GLY A 978 5.58 14.69 -23.86
C GLY A 978 4.30 13.87 -23.84
#